data_AF-C0NJT5-F1
#
_entry.id   AF-C0NJT5-F1
#
_cell.length_a   1.000
_cell.length_b   1.000
_cell.length_c   1.000
_cell.angle_alpha   90.00
_cell.angle_beta   90.00
_cell.angle_gamma   90.00
#
_symmetry.space_group_name_H-M   'P 1'
#
loop_
_entity.id
_entity.type
_entity.pdbx_description
1 polymer ?
#
loop_
_entity_poly.entity_id
_entity_poly.type
_entity_poly.pdbx_seq_one_letter_code
_entity_poly.pdbx_strand_id
1 'polypeptide(L)'
;MIGMNLMDGTNGASYRSSPSSYGDPKYVSSISVLGVVPPPSRVLVDGYRSGFDSIEDESPRYNPLNVAHPRSSVLLNANDPVVMHLLTETAMGDSMHFEVLSFEEAENLKKELSLLTNRINSSKRKLALEMKLQEAALSLSRLPDGKSRRDSGDSIGEMSPRSPRKRMNFFGRNSWGDHHRSDSELGISTRKCEELAQELWKLERRAAELRRRLLEHTAGVLQMTHKGLKKKPAASNNFPRNQSSMHGSPGARENGVHSGPPHDFDDRSLYRTADHLDEYGRAYGPGGMPHLLNGETRSFDLTAIHNTERKLEEMNNRLRQMLLEANLDGDVGPVPTSLYNEQSLNPVAGVEAQLDYLERNLSSMANLRLQEPTEETNDIPQFVYHAEEKLEEMNVRLANILKASGSRSPLASFPTGPRRTLQEQLDYLEPNIDNIQQRVESLAEQKTILTTQIQQQRELNSKSDAERDAHFAELNEQISILKKELDMSRKEADGTRDELTLVMDQLDAARQESMIREQQRTEEEAVALSSMKAARTKAEEELSAKINMIAQLENKLQKSSDEQESRTREALAAKESSDKELQKLQSEYNELENEMIRVRTELTMAQAELDSAYGSRAERAAQVAANPAIQKEIDDLNQRNRSLTEEISILRAEQLNNSNDGDGKSGLQARVHMLEKELRDTIDDYEVMTKASIEFEKEREKLETFIDNLRDRCENLESKLCEERVQNMGSSSPSHASGFDRGASETTSIMVLKNEFKKMMRDTRAENMRLLKAEQEERRRLEVLIRNLRKEQSIGKSNLSQSTISS
;
A
#
# COMPACT_ATOMS: atom_id res chain seq x y z
N MET A 1 -50.62 -35.97 -55.30
CA MET A 1 -50.65 -35.74 -53.84
C MET A 1 -50.23 -34.30 -53.61
N ILE A 2 -51.18 -33.48 -53.15
CA ILE A 2 -51.01 -32.03 -52.94
C ILE A 2 -50.22 -31.86 -51.64
N GLY A 3 -48.91 -31.69 -51.74
CA GLY A 3 -48.04 -31.33 -50.61
C GLY A 3 -48.07 -29.83 -50.43
N MET A 4 -48.85 -29.35 -49.47
CA MET A 4 -48.87 -27.95 -49.04
C MET A 4 -47.51 -27.57 -48.46
N ASN A 5 -46.79 -26.69 -49.15
CA ASN A 5 -45.68 -25.93 -48.59
C ASN A 5 -46.26 -24.86 -47.66
N LEU A 6 -46.45 -25.20 -46.38
CA LEU A 6 -46.72 -24.22 -45.33
C LEU A 6 -45.38 -23.59 -44.93
N MET A 7 -45.22 -22.32 -45.28
CA MET A 7 -44.13 -21.45 -44.81
C MET A 7 -44.34 -21.24 -43.31
N ASP A 8 -43.55 -21.92 -42.49
CA ASP A 8 -43.52 -21.72 -41.05
C ASP A 8 -42.90 -20.34 -40.76
N GLY A 9 -43.77 -19.38 -40.46
CA GLY A 9 -43.41 -18.09 -39.90
C GLY A 9 -42.94 -18.29 -38.45
N THR A 10 -41.63 -18.46 -38.27
CA THR A 10 -41.03 -18.40 -36.94
C THR A 10 -40.97 -16.94 -36.49
N ASN A 11 -42.02 -16.55 -35.78
CA ASN A 11 -42.15 -15.29 -35.05
C ASN A 11 -40.91 -15.02 -34.18
N GLY A 12 -40.44 -13.78 -34.27
CA GLY A 12 -39.34 -13.28 -33.47
C GLY A 12 -39.66 -13.27 -31.97
N ALA A 13 -38.82 -13.95 -31.20
CA ALA A 13 -38.55 -13.62 -29.81
C ALA A 13 -37.19 -12.92 -29.77
N SER A 14 -37.16 -11.64 -30.17
CA SER A 14 -36.00 -10.78 -29.96
C SER A 14 -35.92 -10.49 -28.47
N TYR A 15 -35.15 -11.29 -27.73
CA TYR A 15 -34.76 -10.99 -26.37
C TYR A 15 -33.80 -9.79 -26.37
N ARG A 16 -34.36 -8.58 -26.53
CA ARG A 16 -33.69 -7.33 -26.14
C ARG A 16 -33.69 -7.27 -24.61
N SER A 17 -32.70 -7.89 -23.99
CA SER A 17 -32.40 -7.71 -22.57
C SER A 17 -31.81 -6.30 -22.39
N SER A 18 -32.67 -5.34 -22.06
CA SER A 18 -32.26 -4.01 -21.57
C SER A 18 -31.72 -4.13 -20.14
N PRO A 19 -30.44 -3.83 -19.86
CA PRO A 19 -29.92 -3.74 -18.50
C PRO A 19 -30.13 -2.31 -18.00
N SER A 20 -31.37 -1.93 -17.75
CA SER A 20 -31.72 -0.68 -17.07
C SER A 20 -32.70 -1.02 -15.96
N SER A 21 -32.15 -1.44 -14.83
CA SER A 21 -32.90 -1.51 -13.58
C SER A 21 -31.95 -1.09 -12.49
N TYR A 22 -31.94 0.22 -12.22
CA TYR A 22 -31.47 0.76 -10.95
C TYR A 22 -32.17 -0.03 -9.84
N GLY A 23 -31.39 -0.76 -9.04
CA GLY A 23 -31.93 -1.55 -7.95
C GLY A 23 -32.50 -0.63 -6.88
N ASP A 24 -33.82 -0.59 -6.77
CA ASP A 24 -34.52 0.01 -5.63
C ASP A 24 -34.07 -0.73 -4.35
N PRO A 25 -33.56 -0.03 -3.33
CA PRO A 25 -33.09 -0.65 -2.08
C PRO A 25 -34.19 -1.45 -1.35
N LYS A 26 -35.47 -1.29 -1.69
CA LYS A 26 -36.54 -2.15 -1.14
C LYS A 26 -36.51 -3.58 -1.67
N TYR A 27 -35.85 -3.81 -2.80
CA TYR A 27 -35.61 -5.14 -3.37
C TYR A 27 -34.14 -5.57 -3.21
N VAL A 28 -33.45 -5.13 -2.14
CA VAL A 28 -32.38 -5.95 -1.58
C VAL A 28 -33.01 -7.22 -1.03
N SER A 29 -33.27 -8.17 -1.94
CA SER A 29 -33.57 -9.55 -1.60
C SER A 29 -32.52 -9.96 -0.60
N SER A 30 -32.98 -10.30 0.60
CA SER A 30 -32.19 -10.72 1.75
C SER A 30 -31.53 -12.08 1.52
N ILE A 31 -30.93 -12.30 0.34
CA ILE A 31 -29.86 -13.27 0.11
C ILE A 31 -28.56 -12.70 0.70
N SER A 32 -28.69 -12.12 1.88
CA SER A 32 -27.62 -11.82 2.80
C SER A 32 -27.28 -13.14 3.49
N VAL A 33 -26.01 -13.52 3.43
CA VAL A 33 -25.35 -14.48 4.35
C VAL A 33 -25.48 -15.98 4.03
N LEU A 34 -26.38 -16.45 3.16
CA LEU A 34 -26.39 -17.88 2.76
C LEU A 34 -25.57 -18.08 1.48
N GLY A 35 -24.50 -18.86 1.58
CA GLY A 35 -23.44 -19.02 0.59
C GLY A 35 -23.92 -18.99 -0.86
N VAL A 36 -23.39 -18.04 -1.64
CA VAL A 36 -23.59 -17.99 -3.09
C VAL A 36 -23.15 -19.34 -3.66
N VAL A 37 -24.12 -20.13 -4.10
CA VAL A 37 -23.87 -21.44 -4.69
C VAL A 37 -23.10 -21.21 -6.00
N PRO A 38 -21.92 -21.80 -6.18
CA PRO A 38 -21.20 -21.67 -7.45
C PRO A 38 -22.09 -22.19 -8.58
N PRO A 39 -22.14 -21.51 -9.73
CA PRO A 39 -22.85 -22.02 -10.89
C PRO A 39 -22.28 -23.39 -11.28
N PRO A 40 -23.09 -24.25 -11.91
CA PRO A 40 -22.66 -25.60 -12.30
C PRO A 40 -21.39 -25.55 -13.14
N SER A 41 -20.45 -26.47 -12.87
CA SER A 41 -19.11 -26.51 -13.49
C SER A 41 -19.15 -26.43 -15.02
N ARG A 42 -20.12 -27.11 -15.64
CA ARG A 42 -20.32 -27.10 -17.09
C ARG A 42 -20.59 -25.70 -17.65
N VAL A 43 -21.42 -24.91 -16.96
CA VAL A 43 -21.73 -23.53 -17.36
C VAL A 43 -20.51 -22.63 -17.21
N LEU A 44 -19.68 -22.85 -16.18
CA LEU A 44 -18.43 -22.12 -16.02
C LEU A 44 -17.42 -22.43 -17.13
N VAL A 45 -17.23 -23.71 -17.47
CA VAL A 45 -16.33 -24.12 -18.56
C VAL A 45 -16.77 -23.49 -19.88
N ASP A 46 -18.08 -23.49 -20.17
CA ASP A 46 -18.62 -22.89 -21.40
C ASP A 46 -18.50 -21.36 -21.40
N GLY A 47 -18.70 -20.72 -20.24
CA GLY A 47 -18.46 -19.29 -20.06
C GLY A 47 -17.00 -18.91 -20.35
N TYR A 48 -16.03 -19.64 -19.78
CA TYR A 48 -14.61 -19.37 -20.07
C TYR A 48 -14.24 -19.71 -21.51
N ARG A 49 -14.84 -20.73 -22.11
CA ARG A 49 -14.67 -21.06 -23.52
C ARG A 49 -15.05 -19.90 -24.42
N SER A 50 -16.24 -19.33 -24.22
CA SER A 50 -16.67 -18.14 -24.95
C SER A 50 -15.73 -16.94 -24.77
N GLY A 51 -15.13 -16.81 -23.57
CA GLY A 51 -14.17 -15.74 -23.26
C GLY A 51 -12.79 -15.93 -23.90
N PHE A 52 -12.36 -17.15 -24.25
CA PHE A 52 -11.10 -17.36 -24.97
C PHE A 52 -11.26 -17.21 -26.48
N ASP A 53 -12.41 -17.60 -27.02
CA ASP A 53 -12.69 -17.44 -28.46
C ASP A 53 -12.99 -15.97 -28.80
N SER A 54 -13.50 -15.20 -27.84
CA SER A 54 -13.64 -13.74 -27.95
C SER A 54 -12.27 -13.08 -27.79
N ILE A 55 -11.46 -13.10 -28.85
CA ILE A 55 -10.20 -12.32 -28.96
C ILE A 55 -10.48 -10.81 -28.98
N GLU A 56 -11.73 -10.41 -29.22
CA GLU A 56 -12.17 -9.05 -29.01
C GLU A 56 -12.27 -8.81 -27.50
N ASP A 57 -11.20 -8.24 -26.93
CA ASP A 57 -11.24 -7.51 -25.67
C ASP A 57 -12.60 -6.85 -25.56
N GLU A 58 -13.35 -7.16 -24.49
CA GLU A 58 -14.57 -6.44 -24.07
C GLU A 58 -14.28 -4.96 -24.24
N SER A 59 -14.65 -4.42 -25.41
CA SER A 59 -14.27 -3.08 -25.78
C SER A 59 -14.90 -2.22 -24.70
N PRO A 60 -14.10 -1.57 -23.84
CA PRO A 60 -14.68 -0.79 -22.78
C PRO A 60 -15.60 0.18 -23.51
N ARG A 61 -16.84 0.33 -23.02
CA ARG A 61 -17.84 1.24 -23.60
C ARG A 61 -17.33 2.67 -23.47
N TYR A 62 -16.28 2.99 -24.20
CA TYR A 62 -15.66 4.27 -24.31
C TYR A 62 -16.56 5.08 -25.20
N ASN A 63 -16.85 6.31 -24.79
CA ASN A 63 -17.62 7.22 -25.62
C ASN A 63 -16.77 7.58 -26.86
N PRO A 64 -17.10 7.09 -28.07
CA PRO A 64 -16.32 7.44 -29.26
C PRO A 64 -16.52 8.92 -29.63
N LEU A 65 -17.60 9.56 -29.15
CA LEU A 65 -17.94 10.95 -29.45
C LEU A 65 -17.29 11.95 -28.50
N ASN A 66 -16.79 11.51 -27.34
CA ASN A 66 -16.13 12.38 -26.38
C ASN A 66 -14.67 11.96 -26.16
N VAL A 67 -13.80 12.41 -27.08
CA VAL A 67 -12.35 12.19 -27.01
C VAL A 67 -11.75 12.75 -25.71
N ALA A 68 -12.34 13.81 -25.15
CA ALA A 68 -11.84 14.42 -23.91
C ALA A 68 -12.06 13.53 -22.68
N HIS A 69 -13.18 12.80 -22.63
CA HIS A 69 -13.54 11.95 -21.48
C HIS A 69 -14.05 10.57 -21.93
N PRO A 70 -13.13 9.67 -22.34
CA PRO A 70 -13.49 8.38 -22.93
C PRO A 70 -14.29 7.50 -21.96
N ARG A 71 -14.13 7.67 -20.64
CA ARG A 71 -14.78 6.83 -19.61
C ARG A 71 -16.23 7.24 -19.26
N SER A 72 -16.82 8.20 -19.96
CA SER A 72 -18.20 8.64 -19.73
C SER A 72 -19.19 7.86 -20.58
N SER A 73 -20.44 7.69 -20.13
CA SER A 73 -21.49 7.12 -20.98
C SER A 73 -21.90 8.08 -22.09
N VAL A 74 -22.45 7.56 -23.19
CA VAL A 74 -22.92 8.35 -24.35
C VAL A 74 -23.91 9.46 -23.96
N LEU A 75 -24.68 9.26 -22.89
CA LEU A 75 -25.72 10.19 -22.43
C LEU A 75 -25.22 11.25 -21.44
N LEU A 76 -23.96 11.19 -20.98
CA LEU A 76 -23.41 12.18 -20.07
C LEU A 76 -22.85 13.38 -20.83
N ASN A 77 -23.51 14.54 -20.71
CA ASN A 77 -23.00 15.80 -21.19
C ASN A 77 -22.18 16.49 -20.09
N ALA A 78 -20.85 16.35 -20.12
CA ALA A 78 -19.94 16.96 -19.13
C ALA A 78 -19.99 18.49 -19.08
N ASN A 79 -20.58 19.13 -20.09
CA ASN A 79 -20.73 20.58 -20.16
C ASN A 79 -21.95 21.11 -19.37
N ASP A 80 -22.84 20.23 -18.89
CA ASP A 80 -23.99 20.62 -18.08
C ASP A 80 -23.61 20.69 -16.58
N PRO A 81 -23.51 21.89 -15.99
CA PRO A 81 -23.11 22.04 -14.59
C PRO A 81 -24.14 21.48 -13.61
N VAL A 82 -25.43 21.45 -13.97
CA VAL A 82 -26.51 20.98 -13.08
C VAL A 82 -26.46 19.46 -12.94
N VAL A 83 -26.35 18.75 -14.07
CA VAL A 83 -26.22 17.28 -14.07
C VAL A 83 -24.94 16.86 -13.35
N MET A 84 -23.84 17.58 -13.55
CA MET A 84 -22.58 17.30 -12.83
C MET A 84 -22.71 17.50 -11.32
N HIS A 85 -23.40 18.55 -10.85
CA HIS A 85 -23.67 18.74 -9.43
C HIS A 85 -24.58 17.65 -8.86
N LEU A 86 -25.65 17.27 -9.56
CA LEU A 86 -26.54 16.19 -9.13
C LEU A 86 -25.81 14.85 -9.01
N LEU A 87 -24.99 14.49 -10.01
CA LEU A 87 -24.16 13.28 -9.98
C LEU A 87 -23.15 13.32 -8.84
N THR A 88 -22.56 14.50 -8.58
CA THR A 88 -21.64 14.68 -7.46
C THR A 88 -22.37 14.49 -6.13
N GLU A 89 -23.51 15.15 -5.90
CA GLU A 89 -24.29 14.99 -4.66
C GLU A 89 -24.78 13.55 -4.44
N THR A 90 -25.16 12.86 -5.51
CA THR A 90 -25.54 11.44 -5.46
C THR A 90 -24.34 10.57 -5.08
N ALA A 91 -23.20 10.74 -5.76
CA ALA A 91 -21.98 10.00 -5.45
C ALA A 91 -21.47 10.28 -4.02
N MET A 92 -21.59 11.53 -3.57
CA MET A 92 -21.30 11.93 -2.20
C MET A 92 -22.22 11.21 -1.22
N GLY A 93 -23.52 11.12 -1.53
CA GLY A 93 -24.53 10.42 -0.73
C GLY A 93 -24.26 8.93 -0.59
N ASP A 94 -24.03 8.25 -1.72
CA ASP A 94 -23.74 6.81 -1.76
C ASP A 94 -22.43 6.48 -1.02
N SER A 95 -21.43 7.33 -1.15
CA SER A 95 -20.11 7.12 -0.55
C SER A 95 -20.05 7.42 0.95
N MET A 96 -21.11 7.96 1.55
CA MET A 96 -21.13 8.25 3.00
C MET A 96 -21.01 6.99 3.87
N HIS A 97 -21.42 5.84 3.34
CA HIS A 97 -21.51 4.58 4.08
C HIS A 97 -20.33 3.63 3.79
N PHE A 98 -19.39 4.05 2.94
CA PHE A 98 -18.27 3.21 2.54
C PHE A 98 -17.17 3.17 3.59
N GLU A 99 -16.64 1.98 3.81
CA GLU A 99 -15.59 1.70 4.79
C GLU A 99 -14.25 2.29 4.33
N VAL A 100 -13.67 3.17 5.16
CA VAL A 100 -12.33 3.72 4.95
C VAL A 100 -11.32 2.86 5.71
N LEU A 101 -10.64 2.01 4.96
CA LEU A 101 -9.53 1.18 5.42
C LEU A 101 -8.30 2.02 5.79
N SER A 102 -7.47 1.48 6.68
CA SER A 102 -6.15 2.06 6.99
C SER A 102 -5.17 1.92 5.82
N PHE A 103 -4.09 2.71 5.84
CA PHE A 103 -3.04 2.65 4.80
C PHE A 103 -2.42 1.25 4.69
N GLU A 104 -2.18 0.59 5.82
CA GLU A 104 -1.60 -0.76 5.84
C GLU A 104 -2.57 -1.81 5.29
N GLU A 105 -3.86 -1.75 5.66
CA GLU A 105 -4.89 -2.64 5.11
C GLU A 105 -5.04 -2.43 3.61
N ALA A 106 -5.08 -1.19 3.14
CA ALA A 106 -5.18 -0.88 1.72
C ALA A 106 -3.99 -1.44 0.92
N GLU A 107 -2.76 -1.28 1.41
CA GLU A 107 -1.57 -1.85 0.77
C GLU A 107 -1.57 -3.39 0.82
N ASN A 108 -2.03 -4.00 1.91
CA ASN A 108 -2.17 -5.44 2.02
C ASN A 108 -3.22 -6.00 1.05
N LEU A 109 -4.39 -5.35 0.91
CA LEU A 109 -5.41 -5.75 -0.06
C LEU A 109 -4.90 -5.57 -1.50
N LYS A 110 -4.11 -4.53 -1.80
CA LYS A 110 -3.48 -4.38 -3.13
C LYS A 110 -2.48 -5.49 -3.43
N LYS A 111 -1.65 -5.88 -2.45
CA LYS A 111 -0.73 -7.03 -2.56
C LYS A 111 -1.50 -8.34 -2.76
N GLU A 112 -2.58 -8.56 -2.01
CA GLU A 112 -3.43 -9.73 -2.19
C GLU A 112 -4.10 -9.75 -3.58
N LEU A 113 -4.60 -8.61 -4.05
CA LEU A 113 -5.19 -8.46 -5.38
C LEU A 113 -4.17 -8.74 -6.49
N SER A 114 -2.92 -8.29 -6.35
CA SER A 114 -1.88 -8.56 -7.36
C SER A 114 -1.52 -10.04 -7.40
N LEU A 115 -1.39 -10.69 -6.24
CA LEU A 115 -1.17 -12.14 -6.14
C LEU A 115 -2.35 -12.95 -6.70
N LEU A 116 -3.58 -12.58 -6.36
CA LEU A 116 -4.78 -13.21 -6.91
C LEU A 116 -4.88 -13.01 -8.42
N THR A 117 -4.55 -11.83 -8.93
CA THR A 117 -4.56 -11.56 -10.38
C THR A 117 -3.52 -12.44 -11.10
N ASN A 118 -2.32 -12.59 -10.55
CA ASN A 118 -1.30 -13.49 -11.09
C ASN A 118 -1.74 -14.97 -11.06
N ARG A 119 -2.41 -15.39 -9.98
CA ARG A 119 -2.97 -16.74 -9.84
C ARG A 119 -4.15 -16.97 -10.79
N ILE A 120 -5.02 -15.99 -10.98
CA ILE A 120 -6.12 -16.02 -11.97
C ILE A 120 -5.53 -16.16 -13.37
N ASN A 121 -4.56 -15.33 -13.75
CA ASN A 121 -3.92 -15.42 -15.07
C ASN A 121 -3.24 -16.77 -15.30
N SER A 122 -2.59 -17.32 -14.27
CA SER A 122 -1.96 -18.64 -14.34
C SER A 122 -2.98 -19.77 -14.45
N SER A 123 -4.09 -19.70 -13.70
CA SER A 123 -5.18 -20.67 -13.79
C SER A 123 -5.96 -20.57 -15.09
N LYS A 124 -6.15 -19.36 -15.67
CA LYS A 124 -6.73 -19.15 -17.01
C LYS A 124 -5.91 -19.85 -18.08
N ARG A 125 -4.57 -19.70 -18.05
CA ARG A 125 -3.67 -20.38 -18.98
C ARG A 125 -3.72 -21.90 -18.82
N LYS A 126 -3.75 -22.41 -17.58
CA LYS A 126 -3.90 -23.85 -17.31
C LYS A 126 -5.22 -24.38 -17.85
N LEU A 127 -6.33 -23.67 -17.58
CA LEU A 127 -7.65 -24.03 -18.08
C LEU A 127 -7.69 -24.02 -19.61
N ALA A 128 -7.07 -23.04 -20.28
CA ALA A 128 -6.97 -23.01 -21.74
C ALA A 128 -6.18 -24.20 -22.31
N LEU A 129 -5.09 -24.63 -21.66
CA LEU A 129 -4.35 -25.82 -22.07
C LEU A 129 -5.16 -27.10 -21.85
N GLU A 130 -5.83 -27.22 -20.70
CA GLU A 130 -6.68 -28.38 -20.40
C GLU A 130 -7.92 -28.45 -21.31
N MET A 131 -8.49 -27.31 -21.70
CA MET A 131 -9.56 -27.27 -22.71
C MET A 131 -9.08 -27.75 -24.07
N LYS A 132 -7.87 -27.38 -24.49
CA LYS A 132 -7.25 -27.89 -25.72
C LYS A 132 -6.97 -29.39 -25.63
N LEU A 133 -6.57 -29.90 -24.46
CA LEU A 133 -6.42 -31.33 -24.23
C LEU A 133 -7.76 -32.06 -24.24
N GLN A 134 -8.81 -31.47 -23.67
CA GLN A 134 -10.17 -32.00 -23.74
C GLN A 134 -10.66 -32.06 -25.18
N GLU A 135 -10.41 -31.03 -26.00
CA GLU A 135 -10.72 -31.02 -27.43
C GLU A 135 -9.91 -32.04 -28.21
N ALA A 136 -8.62 -32.19 -27.90
CA ALA A 136 -7.77 -33.20 -28.50
C ALA A 136 -8.27 -34.62 -28.17
N ALA A 137 -8.55 -34.90 -26.89
CA ALA A 137 -9.13 -36.17 -26.44
C ALA A 137 -10.50 -36.42 -27.07
N LEU A 138 -11.32 -35.37 -27.20
CA LEU A 138 -12.62 -35.46 -27.86
C LEU A 138 -12.45 -35.74 -29.37
N SER A 139 -11.47 -35.13 -30.04
CA SER A 139 -11.16 -35.42 -31.45
C SER A 139 -10.69 -36.86 -31.65
N LEU A 140 -9.91 -37.41 -30.71
CA LEU A 140 -9.50 -38.82 -30.71
C LEU A 140 -10.68 -39.76 -30.45
N SER A 141 -11.59 -39.40 -29.53
CA SER A 141 -12.81 -40.18 -29.26
C SER A 141 -13.77 -40.21 -30.45
N ARG A 142 -13.74 -39.19 -31.32
CA ARG A 142 -14.61 -39.10 -32.51
C ARG A 142 -14.14 -39.94 -33.68
N LEU A 143 -12.88 -40.36 -33.73
CA LEU A 143 -12.37 -41.20 -34.82
C LEU A 143 -12.94 -42.61 -34.65
N PRO A 144 -13.93 -43.03 -35.46
CA PRO A 144 -14.48 -44.37 -35.38
C PRO A 144 -13.46 -45.34 -35.97
N ASP A 145 -13.23 -46.47 -35.29
CA ASP A 145 -12.46 -47.57 -35.86
C ASP A 145 -12.97 -47.91 -37.27
N GLY A 146 -12.14 -47.62 -38.28
CA GLY A 146 -12.48 -47.74 -39.71
C GLY A 146 -12.57 -49.19 -40.23
N LYS A 147 -13.07 -50.13 -39.42
CA LYS A 147 -13.09 -51.56 -39.74
C LYS A 147 -14.41 -52.24 -39.36
N SER A 148 -15.54 -51.72 -39.81
CA SER A 148 -16.74 -52.56 -39.97
C SER A 148 -17.81 -51.96 -40.89
N ARG A 149 -17.46 -51.52 -42.10
CA ARG A 149 -18.44 -51.35 -43.19
C ARG A 149 -17.77 -51.62 -44.54
N ARG A 150 -17.29 -52.84 -44.74
CA ARG A 150 -17.20 -53.39 -46.09
C ARG A 150 -17.88 -54.74 -46.06
N ASP A 151 -19.19 -54.61 -45.98
CA ASP A 151 -20.16 -55.64 -46.30
C ASP A 151 -19.98 -56.04 -47.78
N SER A 152 -20.00 -57.34 -48.00
CA SER A 152 -20.13 -58.11 -49.25
C SER A 152 -19.93 -57.40 -50.60
N GLY A 153 -18.85 -57.78 -51.29
CA GLY A 153 -18.63 -57.48 -52.70
C GLY A 153 -17.73 -58.54 -53.31
N ASP A 154 -18.35 -59.70 -53.55
CA ASP A 154 -17.88 -60.80 -54.39
C ASP A 154 -17.22 -60.30 -55.69
N SER A 155 -16.02 -60.79 -56.03
CA SER A 155 -15.53 -60.96 -57.40
C SER A 155 -14.08 -61.47 -57.40
N ILE A 156 -13.97 -62.74 -57.74
CA ILE A 156 -12.77 -63.43 -58.21
C ILE A 156 -12.21 -62.67 -59.44
N GLY A 157 -10.94 -62.31 -59.39
CA GLY A 157 -10.26 -61.60 -60.48
C GLY A 157 -8.76 -61.69 -60.30
N GLU A 158 -8.19 -62.74 -60.88
CA GLU A 158 -6.76 -62.95 -61.02
C GLU A 158 -6.09 -61.81 -61.83
N MET A 159 -4.75 -61.81 -61.80
CA MET A 159 -3.79 -61.03 -62.60
C MET A 159 -3.13 -59.80 -61.92
N SER A 160 -1.90 -60.04 -61.43
CA SER A 160 -0.66 -59.23 -61.52
C SER A 160 -0.78 -57.79 -62.07
N PRO A 161 -0.11 -56.71 -61.53
CA PRO A 161 1.30 -56.73 -61.12
C PRO A 161 1.74 -55.83 -59.93
N ARG A 162 2.96 -56.14 -59.47
CA ARG A 162 3.98 -55.31 -58.80
C ARG A 162 3.68 -53.84 -58.41
N SER A 163 4.02 -53.57 -57.14
CA SER A 163 4.52 -52.33 -56.49
C SER A 163 3.53 -51.18 -56.18
N PRO A 164 3.73 -50.35 -55.11
CA PRO A 164 4.77 -50.35 -54.06
C PRO A 164 4.27 -50.28 -52.59
N ARG A 165 5.13 -50.75 -51.67
CA ARG A 165 5.36 -50.27 -50.28
C ARG A 165 4.13 -49.75 -49.51
N LYS A 166 3.35 -50.64 -48.89
CA LYS A 166 2.58 -50.27 -47.69
C LYS A 166 3.55 -50.22 -46.51
N ARG A 167 3.82 -49.00 -46.02
CA ARG A 167 4.45 -48.79 -44.72
C ARG A 167 3.61 -49.54 -43.68
N MET A 168 4.23 -50.54 -43.09
CA MET A 168 3.64 -51.43 -42.10
C MET A 168 3.64 -50.67 -40.77
N ASN A 169 2.50 -50.14 -40.36
CA ASN A 169 2.32 -49.58 -39.02
C ASN A 169 2.37 -50.74 -38.00
N PHE A 170 3.52 -50.90 -37.34
CA PHE A 170 3.83 -51.99 -36.39
C PHE A 170 3.13 -51.88 -35.01
N PHE A 171 2.20 -50.94 -34.83
CA PHE A 171 1.43 -50.80 -33.59
C PHE A 171 -0.05 -51.06 -33.86
N GLY A 172 -0.42 -52.34 -33.91
CA GLY A 172 -1.80 -52.76 -34.21
C GLY A 172 -2.17 -54.05 -33.51
N ARG A 173 -2.14 -54.09 -32.17
CA ARG A 173 -2.66 -55.25 -31.42
C ARG A 173 -3.45 -54.94 -30.13
N ASN A 174 -3.81 -53.68 -29.86
CA ASN A 174 -4.60 -53.33 -28.65
C ASN A 174 -5.80 -52.41 -28.92
N SER A 175 -6.45 -52.51 -30.09
CA SER A 175 -7.56 -51.63 -30.54
C SER A 175 -8.69 -51.43 -29.52
N TRP A 176 -9.10 -52.48 -28.80
CA TRP A 176 -10.16 -52.35 -27.78
C TRP A 176 -9.74 -51.62 -26.51
N GLY A 177 -8.45 -51.70 -26.14
CA GLY A 177 -7.92 -50.97 -25.00
C GLY A 177 -7.76 -49.47 -25.29
N ASP A 178 -7.60 -49.10 -26.55
CA ASP A 178 -7.31 -47.72 -26.96
C ASP A 178 -8.53 -46.81 -26.82
N HIS A 179 -9.74 -47.27 -27.20
CA HIS A 179 -10.98 -46.53 -26.95
C HIS A 179 -11.29 -46.34 -25.45
N HIS A 180 -11.13 -47.39 -24.64
CA HIS A 180 -11.33 -47.24 -23.19
C HIS A 180 -10.30 -46.28 -22.56
N ARG A 181 -9.10 -46.17 -23.14
CA ARG A 181 -8.11 -45.18 -22.72
C ARG A 181 -8.51 -43.78 -23.15
N SER A 182 -8.88 -43.56 -24.42
CA SER A 182 -9.29 -42.23 -24.89
C SER A 182 -10.52 -41.69 -24.15
N ASP A 183 -11.51 -42.54 -23.87
CA ASP A 183 -12.70 -42.15 -23.12
C ASP A 183 -12.40 -41.87 -21.64
N SER A 184 -11.48 -42.65 -21.05
CA SER A 184 -11.01 -42.41 -19.68
C SER A 184 -10.22 -41.10 -19.59
N GLU A 185 -9.33 -40.84 -20.54
CA GLU A 185 -8.55 -39.60 -20.65
C GLU A 185 -9.45 -38.38 -20.92
N LEU A 186 -10.51 -38.53 -21.72
CA LEU A 186 -11.56 -37.52 -21.89
C LEU A 186 -12.31 -37.28 -20.56
N GLY A 187 -12.70 -38.35 -19.85
CA GLY A 187 -13.32 -38.25 -18.53
C GLY A 187 -12.45 -37.57 -17.48
N ILE A 188 -11.13 -37.73 -17.57
CA ILE A 188 -10.17 -37.08 -16.65
C ILE A 188 -9.96 -35.62 -17.05
N SER A 189 -9.75 -35.31 -18.33
CA SER A 189 -9.56 -33.94 -18.81
C SER A 189 -10.80 -33.07 -18.61
N THR A 190 -12.00 -33.63 -18.79
CA THR A 190 -13.28 -32.96 -18.49
C THR A 190 -13.39 -32.60 -17.01
N ARG A 191 -13.14 -33.55 -16.10
CA ARG A 191 -13.15 -33.27 -14.64
C ARG A 191 -12.12 -32.22 -14.25
N LYS A 192 -10.90 -32.28 -14.81
CA LYS A 192 -9.88 -31.26 -14.59
C LYS A 192 -10.30 -29.88 -15.10
N CYS A 193 -10.93 -29.79 -16.27
CA CYS A 193 -11.47 -28.54 -16.77
C CYS A 193 -12.55 -27.98 -15.84
N GLU A 194 -13.45 -28.83 -15.36
CA GLU A 194 -14.50 -28.46 -14.40
C GLU A 194 -13.94 -27.98 -13.06
N GLU A 195 -12.95 -28.67 -12.49
CA GLU A 195 -12.28 -28.29 -11.25
C GLU A 195 -11.53 -26.96 -11.40
N LEU A 196 -10.76 -26.80 -12.48
CA LEU A 196 -10.07 -25.55 -12.77
C LEU A 196 -11.05 -24.39 -12.94
N ALA A 197 -12.19 -24.61 -13.60
CA ALA A 197 -13.20 -23.58 -13.80
C ALA A 197 -13.84 -23.12 -12.48
N GLN A 198 -14.11 -24.05 -11.56
CA GLN A 198 -14.61 -23.73 -10.22
C GLN A 198 -13.59 -22.96 -9.39
N GLU A 199 -12.32 -23.38 -9.40
CA GLU A 199 -11.25 -22.66 -8.70
C GLU A 199 -11.05 -21.25 -9.27
N LEU A 200 -11.12 -21.11 -10.60
CA LEU A 200 -11.01 -19.82 -11.27
C LEU A 200 -12.15 -18.88 -10.87
N TRP A 201 -13.38 -19.39 -10.83
CA TRP A 201 -14.54 -18.63 -10.39
C TRP A 201 -14.41 -18.14 -8.94
N LYS A 202 -13.92 -19.01 -8.02
CA LYS A 202 -13.67 -18.61 -6.63
C LYS A 202 -12.60 -17.53 -6.52
N LEU A 203 -11.52 -17.65 -7.29
CA LEU A 203 -10.44 -16.66 -7.31
C LEU A 203 -10.91 -15.32 -7.88
N GLU A 204 -11.66 -15.34 -8.97
CA GLU A 204 -12.24 -14.14 -9.58
C GLU A 204 -13.24 -13.45 -8.65
N ARG A 205 -14.10 -14.22 -7.96
CA ARG A 205 -15.02 -13.71 -6.93
C ARG A 205 -14.26 -13.00 -5.82
N ARG A 206 -13.19 -13.61 -5.30
CA ARG A 206 -12.34 -13.01 -4.26
C ARG A 206 -11.65 -11.74 -4.76
N ALA A 207 -11.13 -11.76 -5.99
CA ALA A 207 -10.50 -10.58 -6.58
C ALA A 207 -11.51 -9.44 -6.84
N ALA A 208 -12.74 -9.75 -7.26
CA ALA A 208 -13.81 -8.76 -7.43
C ALA A 208 -14.21 -8.14 -6.08
N GLU A 209 -14.27 -8.94 -5.03
CA GLU A 209 -14.57 -8.48 -3.68
C GLU A 209 -13.48 -7.56 -3.11
N LEU A 210 -12.20 -7.88 -3.34
CA LEU A 210 -11.09 -6.99 -2.97
C LEU A 210 -11.10 -5.69 -3.78
N ARG A 211 -11.39 -5.75 -5.09
CA ARG A 211 -11.56 -4.56 -5.93
C ARG A 211 -12.69 -3.67 -5.42
N ARG A 212 -13.82 -4.26 -5.02
CA ARG A 212 -14.96 -3.55 -4.43
C ARG A 212 -14.56 -2.81 -3.15
N ARG A 213 -13.91 -3.50 -2.19
CA ARG A 213 -13.43 -2.87 -0.94
C ARG A 213 -12.44 -1.74 -1.20
N LEU A 214 -11.49 -1.93 -2.13
CA LEU A 214 -10.55 -0.88 -2.51
C LEU A 214 -11.26 0.31 -3.15
N LEU A 215 -12.26 0.07 -4.00
CA LEU A 215 -13.07 1.12 -4.63
C LEU A 215 -13.87 1.89 -3.57
N GLU A 216 -14.52 1.20 -2.65
CA GLU A 216 -15.26 1.78 -1.52
C GLU A 216 -14.37 2.64 -0.64
N HIS A 217 -13.19 2.15 -0.27
CA HIS A 217 -12.19 2.95 0.44
C HIS A 217 -11.78 4.19 -0.38
N THR A 218 -11.48 4.05 -1.68
CA THR A 218 -11.11 5.22 -2.50
C THR A 218 -12.23 6.24 -2.62
N ALA A 219 -13.48 5.79 -2.78
CA ALA A 219 -14.65 6.67 -2.84
C ALA A 219 -14.93 7.33 -1.48
N GLY A 220 -14.78 6.60 -0.38
CA GLY A 220 -14.88 7.11 0.99
C GLY A 220 -13.83 8.20 1.29
N VAL A 221 -12.56 7.98 0.90
CA VAL A 221 -11.49 8.98 1.04
C VAL A 221 -11.78 10.24 0.20
N LEU A 222 -12.26 10.07 -1.04
CA LEU A 222 -12.63 11.20 -1.89
C LEU A 222 -13.84 11.98 -1.32
N GLN A 223 -14.84 11.28 -0.77
CA GLN A 223 -15.98 11.91 -0.11
C GLN A 223 -15.57 12.67 1.16
N MET A 224 -14.68 12.09 1.98
CA MET A 224 -14.13 12.77 3.17
C MET A 224 -13.38 14.06 2.82
N THR A 225 -12.73 14.12 1.65
CA THR A 225 -11.96 15.29 1.22
C THR A 225 -12.79 16.34 0.47
N HIS A 226 -13.90 15.98 -0.19
CA HIS A 226 -14.73 16.94 -0.92
C HIS A 226 -15.37 18.02 -0.02
N LYS A 227 -15.77 17.67 1.22
CA LYS A 227 -16.26 18.66 2.21
C LYS A 227 -15.20 19.72 2.53
N GLY A 228 -13.91 19.37 2.48
CA GLY A 228 -12.79 20.28 2.73
C GLY A 228 -12.40 21.17 1.55
N LEU A 229 -12.91 20.89 0.33
CA LEU A 229 -12.59 21.67 -0.87
C LEU A 229 -13.53 22.85 -1.10
N LYS A 230 -14.49 23.08 -0.20
CA LYS A 230 -15.24 24.35 -0.13
C LYS A 230 -14.28 25.47 0.27
N LYS A 231 -13.59 26.00 -0.74
CA LYS A 231 -13.13 27.38 -0.89
C LYS A 231 -12.77 28.01 0.45
N LYS A 232 -11.55 27.76 0.96
CA LYS A 232 -10.89 28.75 1.82
C LYS A 232 -10.47 29.90 0.91
N PRO A 233 -11.16 31.06 0.89
CA PRO A 233 -10.55 32.24 0.32
C PRO A 233 -9.38 32.62 1.24
N ALA A 234 -8.28 33.10 0.67
CA ALA A 234 -7.11 33.65 1.37
C ALA A 234 -6.09 32.64 1.96
N ALA A 235 -5.32 32.01 1.09
CA ALA A 235 -3.87 31.85 1.28
C ALA A 235 -3.23 31.40 -0.05
N SER A 236 -2.06 31.93 -0.39
CA SER A 236 -1.33 31.71 -1.65
C SER A 236 -1.84 32.51 -2.86
N ASN A 237 -1.86 33.83 -2.68
CA ASN A 237 -1.64 34.78 -3.75
C ASN A 237 -0.18 34.66 -4.21
N ASN A 238 0.13 33.94 -5.30
CA ASN A 238 1.44 34.02 -5.96
C ASN A 238 1.44 33.48 -7.42
N PHE A 239 0.38 33.74 -8.20
CA PHE A 239 0.46 33.68 -9.65
C PHE A 239 0.10 35.04 -10.29
N PRO A 240 0.85 35.48 -11.31
CA PRO A 240 0.86 36.87 -11.76
C PRO A 240 -0.38 37.22 -12.57
N ARG A 241 -1.22 38.08 -11.96
CA ARG A 241 -1.79 39.29 -12.55
C ARG A 241 -2.32 39.18 -13.99
N ASN A 242 -3.50 38.57 -14.16
CA ASN A 242 -4.39 38.97 -15.25
C ASN A 242 -5.20 40.20 -14.82
N GLN A 243 -5.03 41.28 -15.57
CA GLN A 243 -5.64 42.58 -15.36
C GLN A 243 -7.13 42.55 -15.72
N SER A 244 -8.04 42.38 -14.76
CA SER A 244 -9.45 42.78 -14.88
C SER A 244 -10.20 42.60 -13.55
N SER A 245 -9.88 43.42 -12.55
CA SER A 245 -10.89 43.94 -11.61
C SER A 245 -10.22 45.02 -10.77
N MET A 246 -10.44 46.25 -11.20
CA MET A 246 -10.08 47.46 -10.46
C MET A 246 -11.21 47.77 -9.47
N HIS A 247 -10.84 48.36 -8.34
CA HIS A 247 -11.65 49.03 -7.30
C HIS A 247 -11.84 48.26 -5.99
N GLY A 248 -11.16 48.76 -4.96
CA GLY A 248 -11.29 48.30 -3.57
C GLY A 248 -9.97 48.44 -2.82
N SER A 249 -9.47 49.67 -2.67
CA SER A 249 -8.28 49.96 -1.85
C SER A 249 -8.50 49.53 -0.39
N PRO A 250 -7.69 48.60 0.16
CA PRO A 250 -7.71 48.25 1.56
C PRO A 250 -6.49 48.90 2.25
N GLY A 251 -6.72 50.05 2.88
CA GLY A 251 -5.69 50.78 3.61
C GLY A 251 -6.28 51.55 4.77
N ALA A 252 -6.66 50.84 5.83
CA ALA A 252 -6.83 51.36 7.20
C ALA A 252 -7.21 50.17 8.11
N ARG A 253 -6.21 49.37 8.46
CA ARG A 253 -6.28 48.49 9.64
C ARG A 253 -5.67 49.28 10.79
N GLU A 254 -6.17 49.01 11.99
CA GLU A 254 -5.71 49.55 13.29
C GLU A 254 -6.54 50.72 13.84
N ASN A 255 -7.70 50.40 14.43
CA ASN A 255 -7.95 50.77 15.82
C ASN A 255 -9.05 49.88 16.40
N GLY A 256 -8.63 48.86 17.16
CA GLY A 256 -9.54 47.95 17.85
C GLY A 256 -10.00 48.58 19.16
N VAL A 257 -11.24 49.06 19.21
CA VAL A 257 -11.94 49.37 20.47
C VAL A 257 -13.43 49.04 20.30
N HIS A 258 -13.91 48.10 21.13
CA HIS A 258 -15.29 47.66 21.37
C HIS A 258 -16.05 46.95 20.22
N SER A 259 -16.00 45.62 20.27
CA SER A 259 -16.90 44.70 19.56
C SER A 259 -18.33 44.82 20.08
N GLY A 260 -19.14 45.66 19.44
CA GLY A 260 -20.60 45.55 19.50
C GLY A 260 -21.08 44.32 18.72
N PRO A 261 -22.26 43.75 19.04
CA PRO A 261 -22.84 42.60 18.33
C PRO A 261 -22.94 42.85 16.81
N PRO A 262 -22.87 41.80 15.98
CA PRO A 262 -22.66 41.90 14.54
C PRO A 262 -23.73 42.80 13.92
N HIS A 263 -23.25 43.88 13.30
CA HIS A 263 -24.06 44.91 12.68
C HIS A 263 -24.81 44.28 11.49
N ASP A 264 -26.02 43.83 11.74
CA ASP A 264 -26.96 43.49 10.68
C ASP A 264 -27.16 44.73 9.82
N PHE A 265 -27.06 44.53 8.51
CA PHE A 265 -27.15 45.55 7.48
C PHE A 265 -28.51 46.25 7.59
N ASP A 266 -28.49 47.55 7.92
CA ASP A 266 -29.73 48.33 8.11
C ASP A 266 -30.25 48.85 6.76
N ASP A 267 -31.15 48.06 6.17
CA ASP A 267 -31.85 48.34 4.91
C ASP A 267 -32.56 49.71 4.89
N ARG A 268 -32.81 50.33 6.05
CA ARG A 268 -33.45 51.66 6.14
C ARG A 268 -32.54 52.79 5.66
N SER A 269 -31.23 52.55 5.60
CA SER A 269 -30.25 53.54 5.13
C SER A 269 -30.40 53.90 3.64
N LEU A 270 -31.14 53.09 2.85
CA LEU A 270 -31.39 53.36 1.43
C LEU A 270 -32.42 54.48 1.19
N TYR A 271 -33.24 54.83 2.19
CA TYR A 271 -34.29 55.84 2.05
C TYR A 271 -34.07 57.01 3.02
N ARG A 272 -33.00 57.78 2.82
CA ARG A 272 -32.81 59.06 3.52
C ARG A 272 -33.29 60.21 2.65
N THR A 273 -34.38 60.86 3.06
CA THR A 273 -34.94 62.04 2.41
C THR A 273 -34.01 63.25 2.52
N ALA A 274 -34.03 64.11 1.50
CA ALA A 274 -33.06 65.18 1.27
C ALA A 274 -32.99 66.25 2.38
N ASP A 275 -34.01 66.37 3.23
CA ASP A 275 -34.07 67.37 4.31
C ASP A 275 -33.05 67.16 5.44
N HIS A 276 -32.31 66.05 5.43
CA HIS A 276 -31.27 65.76 6.42
C HIS A 276 -29.85 65.77 5.87
N LEU A 277 -29.63 66.34 4.67
CA LEU A 277 -28.28 66.47 4.08
C LEU A 277 -27.39 67.52 4.77
N ASP A 278 -27.97 68.46 5.53
CA ASP A 278 -27.21 69.55 6.15
C ASP A 278 -26.50 69.15 7.47
N GLU A 279 -26.66 67.91 7.91
CA GLU A 279 -26.09 67.45 9.19
C GLU A 279 -24.74 66.72 9.04
N TYR A 280 -24.10 66.80 7.86
CA TYR A 280 -22.68 66.43 7.69
C TYR A 280 -21.78 67.55 8.21
N GLY A 281 -21.71 67.72 9.54
CA GLY A 281 -20.78 68.68 10.11
C GLY A 281 -20.79 68.86 11.62
N ARG A 282 -21.76 68.28 12.34
CA ARG A 282 -21.78 68.34 13.80
C ARG A 282 -21.04 67.15 14.38
N ALA A 283 -19.76 67.36 14.66
CA ALA A 283 -19.02 66.54 15.60
C ALA A 283 -19.84 66.41 16.89
N TYR A 284 -20.04 65.18 17.33
CA TYR A 284 -20.70 64.83 18.58
C TYR A 284 -20.04 65.57 19.75
N GLY A 285 -20.68 66.63 20.21
CA GLY A 285 -20.34 67.36 21.42
C GLY A 285 -21.61 67.54 22.24
N PRO A 286 -21.74 66.90 23.42
CA PRO A 286 -22.92 67.02 24.26
C PRO A 286 -22.83 68.30 25.10
N GLY A 287 -23.66 69.30 24.81
CA GLY A 287 -23.77 70.50 25.64
C GLY A 287 -24.52 71.64 24.97
N GLY A 288 -25.72 71.96 25.47
CA GLY A 288 -26.61 72.98 24.93
C GLY A 288 -26.54 74.33 25.64
N MET A 289 -26.93 75.35 24.86
CA MET A 289 -27.61 76.62 25.17
C MET A 289 -26.84 77.81 25.81
N PRO A 290 -26.82 78.99 25.14
CA PRO A 290 -26.19 80.24 25.59
C PRO A 290 -27.19 81.32 26.09
N HIS A 291 -26.74 82.23 26.96
CA HIS A 291 -27.54 83.35 27.51
C HIS A 291 -26.78 84.71 27.44
N LEU A 292 -27.53 85.82 27.38
CA LEU A 292 -27.21 87.17 26.84
C LEU A 292 -27.62 88.31 27.84
N LEU A 293 -27.05 89.53 27.69
CA LEU A 293 -27.57 90.94 27.95
C LEU A 293 -27.07 91.86 29.13
N ASN A 294 -26.99 93.19 28.80
CA ASN A 294 -27.00 94.50 29.57
C ASN A 294 -25.73 95.03 30.32
N GLY A 295 -25.34 96.33 30.47
CA GLY A 295 -25.68 97.67 29.91
C GLY A 295 -26.08 98.81 30.92
N GLU A 296 -25.20 99.70 31.46
CA GLU A 296 -25.55 100.85 32.40
C GLU A 296 -24.61 102.12 32.40
N THR A 297 -25.13 103.32 32.80
CA THR A 297 -24.62 104.74 32.63
C THR A 297 -24.70 105.65 33.89
N ARG A 298 -24.08 106.87 33.87
CA ARG A 298 -23.64 107.79 34.98
C ARG A 298 -24.51 109.06 35.28
N SER A 299 -24.57 109.51 36.56
CA SER A 299 -25.00 110.85 37.06
C SER A 299 -24.59 111.08 38.52
N PHE A 300 -23.89 112.17 38.94
CA PHE A 300 -23.74 112.53 40.39
C PHE A 300 -23.29 113.99 40.67
N ASP A 301 -23.77 114.49 41.82
CA ASP A 301 -23.24 115.52 42.75
C ASP A 301 -23.68 117.00 42.68
N LEU A 302 -24.94 117.24 43.08
CA LEU A 302 -25.49 118.56 43.45
C LEU A 302 -25.36 118.88 44.96
N THR A 303 -24.87 117.92 45.77
CA THR A 303 -24.92 118.02 47.24
C THR A 303 -23.80 118.86 47.84
N ALA A 304 -22.64 118.92 47.16
CA ALA A 304 -21.49 119.69 47.61
C ALA A 304 -21.74 121.21 47.67
N ILE A 305 -22.55 121.77 46.76
CA ILE A 305 -22.75 123.22 46.60
C ILE A 305 -23.61 123.81 47.74
N HIS A 306 -24.60 123.06 48.23
CA HIS A 306 -25.41 123.51 49.37
C HIS A 306 -24.62 123.58 50.69
N ASN A 307 -23.59 122.75 50.84
CA ASN A 307 -22.73 122.78 52.02
C ASN A 307 -21.83 124.02 52.05
N THR A 308 -21.46 124.57 50.89
CA THR A 308 -20.64 125.78 50.82
C THR A 308 -21.43 127.04 51.13
N GLU A 309 -22.68 127.13 50.65
CA GLU A 309 -23.62 128.23 50.95
C GLU A 309 -23.85 128.40 52.46
N ARG A 310 -24.08 127.29 53.17
CA ARG A 310 -24.36 127.32 54.62
C ARG A 310 -23.18 127.84 55.45
N LYS A 311 -21.95 127.49 55.05
CA LYS A 311 -20.71 127.93 55.73
C LYS A 311 -20.44 129.42 55.50
N LEU A 312 -20.72 129.92 54.30
CA LEU A 312 -20.60 131.34 53.97
C LEU A 312 -21.60 132.18 54.76
N GLU A 313 -22.83 131.68 54.95
CA GLU A 313 -23.84 132.33 55.78
C GLU A 313 -23.37 132.49 57.23
N GLU A 314 -22.83 131.42 57.81
CA GLU A 314 -22.32 131.41 59.19
C GLU A 314 -21.15 132.38 59.38
N MET A 315 -20.24 132.43 58.41
CA MET A 315 -19.11 133.37 58.41
C MET A 315 -19.57 134.83 58.28
N ASN A 316 -20.52 135.13 57.39
CA ASN A 316 -21.07 136.47 57.22
C ASN A 316 -21.80 136.96 58.47
N ASN A 317 -22.49 136.06 59.19
CA ASN A 317 -23.08 136.38 60.48
C ASN A 317 -22.02 136.72 61.53
N ARG A 318 -20.90 136.00 61.55
CA ARG A 318 -19.77 136.28 62.46
C ARG A 318 -19.06 137.59 62.12
N LEU A 319 -18.89 137.91 60.84
CA LEU A 319 -18.34 139.19 60.37
C LEU A 319 -19.22 140.36 60.82
N ARG A 320 -20.54 140.21 60.68
CA ARG A 320 -21.51 141.20 61.17
C ARG A 320 -21.41 141.41 62.68
N GLN A 321 -21.20 140.34 63.45
CA GLN A 321 -21.01 140.43 64.90
C GLN A 321 -19.74 141.23 65.25
N MET A 322 -18.65 141.01 64.51
CA MET A 322 -17.41 141.77 64.68
C MET A 322 -17.55 143.25 64.30
N LEU A 323 -18.33 143.56 63.24
CA LEU A 323 -18.65 144.94 62.85
C LEU A 323 -19.49 145.66 63.93
N LEU A 324 -20.42 144.94 64.59
CA LEU A 324 -21.19 145.50 65.70
C LEU A 324 -20.33 145.74 66.95
N GLU A 325 -19.34 144.88 67.23
CA GLU A 325 -18.38 145.10 68.33
C GLU A 325 -17.44 146.29 68.07
N ALA A 326 -17.14 146.59 66.81
CA ALA A 326 -16.22 147.66 66.41
C ALA A 326 -16.85 149.08 66.39
N ASN A 327 -18.06 149.27 66.94
CA ASN A 327 -18.78 150.56 67.01
C ASN A 327 -18.81 151.32 65.66
N LEU A 328 -19.15 150.64 64.56
CA LEU A 328 -19.47 151.34 63.31
C LEU A 328 -20.89 151.94 63.42
N ASP A 329 -20.99 153.27 63.50
CA ASP A 329 -22.26 154.02 63.37
C ASP A 329 -22.89 153.93 61.96
N GLY A 330 -22.38 153.05 61.09
CA GLY A 330 -22.93 152.75 59.78
C GLY A 330 -23.91 151.61 59.83
N ASP A 331 -25.15 151.86 59.38
CA ASP A 331 -26.25 150.91 59.21
C ASP A 331 -25.78 149.62 58.47
N VAL A 332 -25.44 148.56 59.23
CA VAL A 332 -25.04 147.26 58.68
C VAL A 332 -26.30 146.52 58.22
N GLY A 333 -26.53 146.54 56.90
CA GLY A 333 -27.64 145.84 56.25
C GLY A 333 -27.72 144.34 56.61
N PRO A 334 -28.90 143.70 56.49
CA PRO A 334 -29.09 142.29 56.80
C PRO A 334 -28.29 141.36 55.86
N VAL A 335 -27.77 140.25 56.39
CA VAL A 335 -27.13 139.18 55.60
C VAL A 335 -28.14 138.66 54.57
N PRO A 336 -27.76 138.48 53.28
CA PRO A 336 -28.62 137.89 52.27
C PRO A 336 -29.12 136.52 52.71
N THR A 337 -30.41 136.41 53.02
CA THR A 337 -31.07 135.12 53.22
C THR A 337 -31.46 134.61 51.85
N SER A 338 -30.95 133.44 51.46
CA SER A 338 -31.40 132.70 50.29
C SER A 338 -32.86 132.30 50.52
N LEU A 339 -33.80 133.21 50.25
CA LEU A 339 -35.22 132.92 50.34
C LEU A 339 -35.49 131.82 49.31
N TYR A 340 -35.73 130.62 49.82
CA TYR A 340 -36.35 129.47 49.17
C TYR A 340 -37.52 129.91 48.29
N ASN A 341 -37.24 130.32 47.06
CA ASN A 341 -38.25 130.49 46.02
C ASN A 341 -37.93 129.45 44.96
N GLU A 342 -38.81 128.44 44.88
CA GLU A 342 -38.73 127.19 44.12
C GLU A 342 -38.61 127.35 42.58
N GLN A 343 -38.20 128.52 42.06
CA GLN A 343 -38.23 128.81 40.62
C GLN A 343 -36.88 129.25 40.01
N SER A 344 -35.79 129.26 40.78
CA SER A 344 -34.45 129.45 40.21
C SER A 344 -33.40 128.52 40.84
N LEU A 345 -33.03 127.46 40.11
CA LEU A 345 -32.08 126.39 40.45
C LEU A 345 -30.60 126.83 40.58
N ASN A 346 -30.29 128.08 40.92
CA ASN A 346 -28.90 128.53 41.00
C ASN A 346 -28.43 128.66 42.45
N PRO A 347 -27.97 127.57 43.11
CA PRO A 347 -27.27 127.67 44.39
C PRO A 347 -25.99 128.52 44.29
N VAL A 348 -25.46 128.65 43.06
CA VAL A 348 -24.35 129.55 42.73
C VAL A 348 -24.70 131.02 43.02
N ALA A 349 -25.93 131.46 42.75
CA ALA A 349 -26.35 132.84 42.99
C ALA A 349 -26.48 133.17 44.48
N GLY A 350 -26.85 132.19 45.32
CA GLY A 350 -26.88 132.34 46.78
C GLY A 350 -25.48 132.50 47.36
N VAL A 351 -24.53 131.68 46.87
CA VAL A 351 -23.11 131.78 47.21
C VAL A 351 -22.51 133.12 46.74
N GLU A 352 -22.83 133.59 45.53
CA GLU A 352 -22.38 134.90 45.01
C GLU A 352 -22.93 136.06 45.86
N ALA A 353 -24.21 136.04 46.24
CA ALA A 353 -24.78 137.08 47.09
C ALA A 353 -24.11 137.15 48.48
N GLN A 354 -23.72 136.00 49.04
CA GLN A 354 -22.97 135.94 50.29
C GLN A 354 -21.54 136.47 50.12
N LEU A 355 -20.89 136.20 48.99
CA LEU A 355 -19.57 136.75 48.69
C LEU A 355 -19.62 138.27 48.50
N ASP A 356 -20.60 138.79 47.77
CA ASP A 356 -20.81 140.24 47.59
C ASP A 356 -21.03 140.97 48.92
N TYR A 357 -21.78 140.37 49.85
CA TYR A 357 -21.97 140.91 51.19
C TYR A 357 -20.66 140.92 51.99
N LEU A 358 -19.86 139.86 51.88
CA LEU A 358 -18.54 139.78 52.51
C LEU A 358 -17.61 140.87 51.95
N GLU A 359 -17.55 141.02 50.63
CA GLU A 359 -16.73 142.04 49.96
C GLU A 359 -17.11 143.45 50.39
N ARG A 360 -18.40 143.80 50.39
CA ARG A 360 -18.86 145.13 50.82
C ARG A 360 -18.44 145.46 52.26
N ASN A 361 -18.52 144.49 53.16
CA ASN A 361 -18.13 144.65 54.55
C ASN A 361 -16.60 144.75 54.73
N LEU A 362 -15.84 143.97 53.96
CA LEU A 362 -14.37 144.06 53.95
C LEU A 362 -13.90 145.39 53.36
N SER A 363 -14.51 145.85 52.26
CA SER A 363 -14.25 147.18 51.69
C SER A 363 -14.61 148.30 52.67
N SER A 364 -15.67 148.14 53.45
CA SER A 364 -16.04 149.09 54.51
C SER A 364 -14.99 149.15 55.62
N MET A 365 -14.44 148.00 56.05
CA MET A 365 -13.31 147.98 56.98
C MET A 365 -12.01 148.56 56.39
N ALA A 366 -11.73 148.28 55.11
CA ALA A 366 -10.54 148.80 54.42
C ALA A 366 -10.59 150.33 54.31
N ASN A 367 -11.76 150.89 53.99
CA ASN A 367 -11.95 152.34 53.93
C ASN A 367 -11.81 153.02 55.30
N LEU A 368 -12.24 152.36 56.39
CA LEU A 368 -12.03 152.89 57.74
C LEU A 368 -10.55 153.00 58.09
N ARG A 369 -9.74 152.03 57.64
CA ARG A 369 -8.29 152.03 57.89
C ARG A 369 -7.52 153.04 57.03
N LEU A 370 -8.14 153.58 55.98
CA LEU A 370 -7.55 154.59 55.10
C LEU A 370 -7.95 156.03 55.49
N GLN A 371 -8.82 156.21 56.48
CA GLN A 371 -9.25 157.51 56.98
C GLN A 371 -8.47 157.93 58.24
N GLU A 372 -7.15 157.93 58.18
CA GLU A 372 -6.33 158.79 59.06
C GLU A 372 -5.60 159.81 58.19
N PRO A 373 -6.07 161.08 58.17
CA PRO A 373 -5.30 162.17 57.63
C PRO A 373 -4.42 162.80 58.72
N THR A 374 -3.37 163.46 58.26
CA THR A 374 -2.51 164.44 58.95
C THR A 374 -1.32 163.93 59.76
N GLU A 375 -0.17 164.09 59.11
CA GLU A 375 1.05 164.71 59.63
C GLU A 375 2.00 163.89 60.53
N GLU A 376 3.14 163.59 59.91
CA GLU A 376 4.49 163.81 60.46
C GLU A 376 4.78 163.21 61.85
N THR A 377 5.42 162.04 61.86
CA THR A 377 6.76 161.88 62.46
C THR A 377 7.36 160.52 62.07
N ASN A 378 8.63 160.57 61.69
CA ASN A 378 9.44 159.46 61.21
C ASN A 378 9.69 158.43 62.31
N ASP A 379 8.90 157.36 62.37
CA ASP A 379 9.36 156.08 62.91
C ASP A 379 8.73 154.95 62.09
N ILE A 380 9.53 154.34 61.21
CA ILE A 380 9.13 153.19 60.39
C ILE A 380 8.76 152.05 61.36
N PRO A 381 7.52 151.52 61.33
CA PRO A 381 7.07 150.53 62.29
C PRO A 381 7.93 149.25 62.27
N GLN A 382 8.30 148.77 63.45
CA GLN A 382 9.22 147.64 63.63
C GLN A 382 8.76 146.32 62.99
N PHE A 383 7.47 146.17 62.68
CA PHE A 383 6.95 145.00 61.96
C PHE A 383 7.49 144.90 60.52
N VAL A 384 7.74 146.03 59.85
CA VAL A 384 8.28 146.07 58.49
C VAL A 384 9.70 145.50 58.49
N TYR A 385 10.52 145.93 59.46
CA TYR A 385 11.87 145.38 59.66
C TYR A 385 11.86 143.87 59.95
N HIS A 386 10.92 143.40 60.79
CA HIS A 386 10.81 141.96 61.07
C HIS A 386 10.34 141.15 59.86
N ALA A 387 9.48 141.71 59.01
CA ALA A 387 9.03 141.06 57.78
C ALA A 387 10.19 140.97 56.77
N GLU A 388 10.96 142.04 56.61
CA GLU A 388 12.15 142.09 55.76
C GLU A 388 13.23 141.10 56.22
N GLU A 389 13.42 140.92 57.53
CA GLU A 389 14.36 139.95 58.10
C GLU A 389 13.93 138.50 57.81
N LYS A 390 12.64 138.17 58.00
CA LYS A 390 12.12 136.83 57.68
C LYS A 390 12.17 136.55 56.18
N LEU A 391 11.87 137.53 55.34
CA LEU A 391 12.01 137.42 53.89
C LEU A 391 13.47 137.21 53.50
N GLU A 392 14.40 137.93 54.14
CA GLU A 392 15.83 137.70 53.95
C GLU A 392 16.25 136.27 54.33
N GLU A 393 15.82 135.78 55.49
CA GLU A 393 16.11 134.40 55.92
C GLU A 393 15.56 133.37 54.92
N MET A 394 14.33 133.57 54.43
CA MET A 394 13.72 132.72 53.41
C MET A 394 14.48 132.79 52.08
N ASN A 395 14.90 133.98 51.66
CA ASN A 395 15.69 134.18 50.44
C ASN A 395 17.05 133.48 50.54
N VAL A 396 17.71 133.55 51.71
CA VAL A 396 18.97 132.84 51.96
C VAL A 396 18.75 131.32 51.94
N ARG A 397 17.67 130.84 52.56
CA ARG A 397 17.32 129.41 52.55
C ARG A 397 17.03 128.91 51.13
N LEU A 398 16.31 129.68 50.33
CA LEU A 398 16.04 129.35 48.93
C LEU A 398 17.30 129.42 48.07
N ALA A 399 18.15 130.41 48.26
CA ALA A 399 19.45 130.48 47.60
C ALA A 399 20.35 129.28 47.94
N ASN A 400 20.32 128.81 49.20
CA ASN A 400 21.02 127.61 49.61
C ASN A 400 20.41 126.34 48.98
N ILE A 401 19.09 126.23 48.87
CA ILE A 401 18.41 125.12 48.18
C ILE A 401 18.79 125.11 46.70
N LEU A 402 18.81 126.28 46.04
CA LEU A 402 19.20 126.41 44.64
C LEU A 402 20.67 126.06 44.40
N LYS A 403 21.57 126.46 45.31
CA LYS A 403 22.98 126.04 45.29
C LYS A 403 23.13 124.53 45.49
N ALA A 404 22.42 123.94 46.45
CA ALA A 404 22.44 122.48 46.68
C ALA A 404 21.78 121.70 45.53
N SER A 405 20.77 122.29 44.89
CA SER A 405 20.04 121.73 43.75
C SER A 405 20.83 121.80 42.43
N GLY A 406 21.97 122.52 42.41
CA GLY A 406 22.89 122.57 41.28
C GLY A 406 22.32 123.31 40.07
N SER A 407 21.56 124.39 40.28
CA SER A 407 21.03 125.20 39.17
C SER A 407 22.16 125.91 38.42
N ARG A 408 22.14 125.83 37.09
CA ARG A 408 23.08 126.51 36.18
C ARG A 408 22.62 127.91 35.75
N SER A 409 21.43 128.34 36.17
CA SER A 409 20.96 129.68 35.85
C SER A 409 21.85 130.72 36.53
N PRO A 410 22.18 131.84 35.85
CA PRO A 410 22.88 132.95 36.47
C PRO A 410 22.01 133.45 37.62
N LEU A 411 22.41 133.09 38.84
CA LEU A 411 21.81 133.64 40.05
C LEU A 411 21.93 135.16 39.90
N ALA A 412 20.80 135.86 39.86
CA ALA A 412 20.82 137.27 40.18
C ALA A 412 21.60 137.38 41.49
N SER A 413 22.71 138.12 41.47
CA SER A 413 23.50 138.33 42.68
C SER A 413 22.56 138.90 43.71
N PHE A 414 22.47 138.25 44.87
CA PHE A 414 21.72 138.75 46.01
C PHE A 414 22.05 140.25 46.18
N PRO A 415 21.07 141.17 46.06
CA PRO A 415 21.38 142.60 46.05
C PRO A 415 21.99 143.02 47.39
N THR A 416 23.21 143.57 47.33
CA THR A 416 23.99 144.02 48.49
C THR A 416 23.68 145.49 48.79
N GLY A 417 22.92 145.79 49.85
CA GLY A 417 22.63 147.17 50.29
C GLY A 417 22.07 147.24 51.72
N PRO A 418 22.23 148.38 52.44
CA PRO A 418 21.94 148.48 53.89
C PRO A 418 20.50 148.89 54.25
N ARG A 419 19.59 149.05 53.28
CA ARG A 419 18.15 149.27 53.51
C ARG A 419 17.38 148.63 52.36
N ARG A 420 16.87 147.41 52.56
CA ARG A 420 16.16 146.64 51.54
C ARG A 420 14.71 147.05 51.56
N THR A 421 14.13 147.34 50.40
CA THR A 421 12.67 147.42 50.32
C THR A 421 12.13 146.01 50.20
N LEU A 422 11.05 145.69 50.92
CA LEU A 422 10.28 144.44 50.79
C LEU A 422 10.05 144.04 49.31
N GLN A 423 9.87 145.03 48.43
CA GLN A 423 9.67 144.85 46.99
C GLN A 423 10.86 144.18 46.28
N GLU A 424 12.10 144.61 46.57
CA GLU A 424 13.30 144.05 45.92
C GLU A 424 13.53 142.57 46.33
N GLN A 425 13.13 142.21 47.56
CA GLN A 425 13.21 140.83 48.04
C GLN A 425 12.17 139.92 47.36
N LEU A 426 10.98 140.46 47.05
CA LEU A 426 9.92 139.75 46.32
C LEU A 426 10.28 139.57 44.85
N ASP A 427 10.76 140.62 44.19
CA ASP A 427 11.22 140.57 42.79
C ASP A 427 12.38 139.59 42.61
N TYR A 428 13.21 139.39 43.65
CA TYR A 428 14.24 138.35 43.67
C TYR A 428 13.67 136.94 43.86
N LEU A 429 12.63 136.78 44.68
CA LEU A 429 12.02 135.48 44.99
C LEU A 429 11.28 134.87 43.81
N GLU A 430 10.55 135.69 43.07
CA GLU A 430 9.67 135.26 41.99
C GLU A 430 10.39 134.40 40.93
N PRO A 431 11.51 134.83 40.30
CA PRO A 431 12.23 134.01 39.31
C PRO A 431 12.91 132.78 39.92
N ASN A 432 13.28 132.84 41.21
CA ASN A 432 13.86 131.70 41.91
C ASN A 432 12.81 130.61 42.19
N ILE A 433 11.58 131.00 42.52
CA ILE A 433 10.46 130.09 42.69
C ILE A 433 10.13 129.43 41.35
N ASP A 434 10.06 130.19 40.26
CA ASP A 434 9.82 129.65 38.92
C ASP A 434 10.92 128.65 38.50
N ASN A 435 12.18 128.96 38.81
CA ASN A 435 13.30 128.04 38.55
C ASN A 435 13.18 126.74 39.34
N ILE A 436 12.75 126.81 40.61
CA ILE A 436 12.50 125.64 41.44
C ILE A 436 11.32 124.83 40.90
N GLN A 437 10.23 125.48 40.49
CA GLN A 437 9.07 124.80 39.91
C GLN A 437 9.45 124.06 38.63
N GLN A 438 10.12 124.72 37.68
CA GLN A 438 10.60 124.09 36.45
C GLN A 438 11.56 122.92 36.75
N ARG A 439 12.37 123.02 37.81
CA ARG A 439 13.26 121.94 38.25
C ARG A 439 12.47 120.77 38.83
N VAL A 440 11.49 121.01 39.68
CA VAL A 440 10.61 119.99 40.24
C VAL A 440 9.85 119.27 39.13
N GLU A 441 9.36 120.01 38.13
CA GLU A 441 8.74 119.45 36.93
C GLU A 441 9.73 118.59 36.14
N SER A 442 10.93 119.09 35.86
CA SER A 442 11.97 118.30 35.17
C SER A 442 12.36 117.03 35.94
N LEU A 443 12.38 117.07 37.27
CA LEU A 443 12.67 115.91 38.13
C LEU A 443 11.48 114.95 38.18
N ALA A 444 10.26 115.46 38.17
CA ALA A 444 9.05 114.66 38.07
C ALA A 444 9.00 113.93 36.72
N GLU A 445 9.32 114.63 35.62
CA GLU A 445 9.47 114.04 34.28
C GLU A 445 10.60 113.01 34.23
N GLN A 446 11.76 113.29 34.80
CA GLN A 446 12.84 112.30 34.87
C GLN A 446 12.42 111.07 35.69
N LYS A 447 11.69 111.25 36.79
CA LYS A 447 11.14 110.14 37.58
C LYS A 447 10.11 109.33 36.78
N THR A 448 9.21 109.98 36.04
CA THR A 448 8.22 109.25 35.21
C THR A 448 8.89 108.51 34.05
N ILE A 449 9.89 109.12 33.41
CA ILE A 449 10.70 108.48 32.37
C ILE A 449 11.46 107.28 32.96
N LEU A 450 12.17 107.46 34.09
CA LEU A 450 12.93 106.39 34.73
C LEU A 450 12.05 105.25 35.23
N THR A 451 10.89 105.55 35.81
CA THR A 451 9.94 104.52 36.24
C THR A 451 9.35 103.77 35.05
N THR A 452 9.06 104.46 33.94
CA THR A 452 8.63 103.82 32.69
C THR A 452 9.74 102.95 32.11
N GLN A 453 10.99 103.41 32.12
CA GLN A 453 12.14 102.62 31.67
C GLN A 453 12.37 101.38 32.54
N ILE A 454 12.31 101.50 33.87
CA ILE A 454 12.41 100.36 34.79
C ILE A 454 11.28 99.37 34.55
N GLN A 455 10.05 99.86 34.34
CA GLN A 455 8.89 99.02 34.06
C GLN A 455 9.06 98.29 32.72
N GLN A 456 9.44 99.01 31.66
CA GLN A 456 9.73 98.42 30.35
C GLN A 456 10.86 97.38 30.44
N GLN A 457 11.90 97.64 31.24
CA GLN A 457 13.00 96.70 31.43
C GLN A 457 12.56 95.45 32.21
N ARG A 458 11.68 95.59 33.21
CA ARG A 458 11.07 94.45 33.93
C ARG A 458 10.15 93.63 33.02
N GLU A 459 9.33 94.30 32.20
CA GLU A 459 8.46 93.64 31.23
C GLU A 459 9.27 92.91 30.15
N LEU A 460 10.33 93.53 29.63
CA LEU A 460 11.23 92.89 28.67
C LEU A 460 11.96 91.70 29.27
N ASN A 461 12.51 91.84 30.48
CA ASN A 461 13.17 90.73 31.17
C ASN A 461 12.17 89.61 31.51
N SER A 462 10.97 89.94 31.99
CA SER A 462 9.94 88.94 32.27
C SER A 462 9.46 88.20 31.02
N LYS A 463 9.34 88.89 29.88
CA LYS A 463 9.03 88.26 28.59
C LYS A 463 10.18 87.34 28.13
N SER A 464 11.43 87.82 28.24
CA SER A 464 12.60 87.01 27.88
C SER A 464 12.77 85.79 28.78
N ASP A 465 12.49 85.90 30.08
CA ASP A 465 12.59 84.78 31.02
C ASP A 465 11.44 83.80 30.79
N ALA A 466 10.21 84.27 30.54
CA ALA A 466 9.09 83.41 30.17
C ALA A 466 9.32 82.64 28.86
N GLU A 467 9.92 83.28 27.85
CA GLU A 467 10.29 82.63 26.58
C GLU A 467 11.38 81.59 26.78
N ARG A 468 12.41 81.90 27.59
CA ARG A 468 13.45 80.94 27.96
C ARG A 468 12.86 79.74 28.70
N ASP A 469 12.01 79.98 29.69
CA ASP A 469 11.37 78.91 30.47
C ASP A 469 10.48 78.03 29.58
N ALA A 470 9.75 78.61 28.64
CA ALA A 470 8.99 77.86 27.65
C ALA A 470 9.91 76.99 26.77
N HIS A 471 11.05 77.52 26.32
CA HIS A 471 12.03 76.76 25.54
C HIS A 471 12.73 75.68 26.37
N PHE A 472 13.00 75.92 27.65
CA PHE A 472 13.53 74.90 28.55
C PHE A 472 12.51 73.78 28.81
N ALA A 473 11.23 74.13 28.96
CA ALA A 473 10.16 73.15 29.11
C ALA A 473 10.00 72.29 27.84
N GLU A 474 9.98 72.92 26.67
CA GLU A 474 9.90 72.22 25.38
C GLU A 474 11.11 71.31 25.17
N LEU A 475 12.33 71.81 25.42
CA LEU A 475 13.55 71.02 25.30
C LEU A 475 13.54 69.83 26.27
N ASN A 476 13.06 70.02 27.50
CA ASN A 476 12.95 68.94 28.48
C ASN A 476 11.88 67.90 28.09
N GLU A 477 10.77 68.33 27.49
CA GLU A 477 9.75 67.45 26.92
C GLU A 477 10.32 66.63 25.75
N GLN A 478 11.02 67.28 24.81
CA GLN A 478 11.70 66.60 23.71
C GLN A 478 12.73 65.58 24.21
N ILE A 479 13.52 65.92 25.22
CA ILE A 479 14.47 64.98 25.86
C ILE A 479 13.71 63.81 26.51
N SER A 480 12.56 64.05 27.14
CA SER A 480 11.74 63.00 27.73
C SER A 480 11.17 62.05 26.67
N ILE A 481 10.69 62.59 25.55
CA ILE A 481 10.18 61.82 24.41
C ILE A 481 11.29 60.99 23.79
N LEU A 482 12.44 61.59 23.47
CA LEU A 482 13.59 60.88 22.89
C LEU A 482 14.11 59.76 23.79
N LYS A 483 14.11 59.96 25.12
CA LYS A 483 14.49 58.91 26.08
C LYS A 483 13.49 57.75 26.06
N LYS A 484 12.18 58.04 26.04
CA LYS A 484 11.14 57.01 25.94
C LYS A 484 11.24 56.23 24.63
N GLU A 485 11.49 56.91 23.52
CA GLU A 485 11.68 56.28 22.21
C GLU A 485 12.93 55.40 22.17
N LEU A 486 14.04 55.87 22.75
CA LEU A 486 15.28 55.09 22.89
C LEU A 486 15.07 53.85 23.77
N ASP A 487 14.33 53.96 24.87
CA ASP A 487 14.00 52.82 25.74
C ASP A 487 13.07 51.81 25.05
N MET A 488 12.12 52.28 24.23
CA MET A 488 11.26 51.40 23.42
C MET A 488 12.09 50.65 22.37
N SER A 489 12.93 51.37 21.62
CA SER A 489 13.81 50.78 20.61
C SER A 489 14.80 49.77 21.21
N ARG A 490 15.31 50.02 22.42
CA ARG A 490 16.14 49.05 23.16
C ARG A 490 15.38 47.78 23.51
N LYS A 491 14.15 47.90 24.02
CA LYS A 491 13.32 46.73 24.35
C LYS A 491 12.97 45.90 23.11
N GLU A 492 12.71 46.54 21.98
CA GLU A 492 12.49 45.85 20.70
C GLU A 492 13.77 45.16 20.19
N ALA A 493 14.92 45.81 20.31
CA ALA A 493 16.22 45.22 19.98
C ALA A 493 16.55 44.01 20.88
N ASP A 494 16.27 44.10 22.17
CA ASP A 494 16.46 42.99 23.11
C ASP A 494 15.47 41.85 22.82
N GLY A 495 14.19 42.16 22.54
CA GLY A 495 13.18 41.17 22.17
C GLY A 495 13.54 40.41 20.88
N THR A 496 13.98 41.13 19.84
CA THR A 496 14.43 40.50 18.59
C THR A 496 15.71 39.69 18.75
N ARG A 497 16.61 40.10 19.67
CA ARG A 497 17.81 39.34 20.03
C ARG A 497 17.45 38.03 20.74
N ASP A 498 16.51 38.06 21.69
CA ASP A 498 16.05 36.87 22.41
C ASP A 498 15.33 35.89 21.47
N GLU A 499 14.49 36.39 20.56
CA GLU A 499 13.88 35.58 19.50
C GLU A 499 14.93 34.92 18.61
N LEU A 500 15.97 35.67 18.20
CA LEU A 500 17.06 35.12 17.40
C LEU A 500 17.86 34.04 18.15
N THR A 501 18.12 34.25 19.45
CA THR A 501 18.78 33.24 20.30
C THR A 501 17.93 31.98 20.41
N LEU A 502 16.62 32.11 20.62
CA LEU A 502 15.71 30.96 20.67
C LEU A 502 15.68 30.19 19.35
N VAL A 503 15.62 30.89 18.20
CA VAL A 503 15.65 30.26 16.87
C VAL A 503 17.00 29.56 16.63
N MET A 504 18.11 30.14 17.09
CA MET A 504 19.44 29.51 17.00
C MET A 504 19.51 28.23 17.83
N ASP A 505 19.04 28.26 19.08
CA ASP A 505 19.02 27.10 19.97
C ASP A 505 18.13 25.97 19.41
N GLN A 506 16.97 26.32 18.86
CA GLN A 506 16.09 25.38 18.17
C GLN A 506 16.74 24.76 16.93
N LEU A 507 17.48 25.56 16.16
CA LEU A 507 18.21 25.08 14.98
C LEU A 507 19.32 24.11 15.36
N ASP A 508 20.10 24.42 16.40
CA ASP A 508 21.17 23.56 16.88
C ASP A 508 20.63 22.28 17.52
N ALA A 509 19.52 22.35 18.27
CA ALA A 509 18.81 21.18 18.77
C ALA A 509 18.29 20.29 17.61
N ALA A 510 17.66 20.90 16.60
CA ALA A 510 17.17 20.17 15.41
C ALA A 510 18.32 19.53 14.61
N ARG A 511 19.47 20.20 14.51
CA ARG A 511 20.68 19.64 13.88
C ARG A 511 21.21 18.43 14.66
N GLN A 512 21.35 18.56 15.98
CA GLN A 512 21.80 17.46 16.83
C GLN A 512 20.85 16.26 16.75
N GLU A 513 19.54 16.50 16.78
CA GLU A 513 18.54 15.45 16.63
C GLU A 513 18.62 14.78 15.25
N SER A 514 18.78 15.56 14.17
CA SER A 514 18.93 15.01 12.82
C SER A 514 20.18 14.13 12.69
N MET A 515 21.30 14.53 13.31
CA MET A 515 22.54 13.77 13.33
C MET A 515 22.40 12.46 14.11
N ILE A 516 21.75 12.49 15.27
CA ILE A 516 21.49 11.30 16.09
C ILE A 516 20.59 10.31 15.33
N ARG A 517 19.52 10.81 14.69
CA ARG A 517 18.60 9.97 13.90
C ARG A 517 19.30 9.35 12.68
N GLU A 518 20.18 10.10 12.02
CA GLU A 518 20.96 9.57 10.89
C GLU A 518 21.98 8.51 11.35
N GLN A 519 22.65 8.71 12.49
CA GLN A 519 23.53 7.69 13.08
C GLN A 519 22.74 6.42 13.43
N GLN A 520 21.61 6.53 14.13
CA GLN A 520 20.75 5.39 14.45
C GLN A 520 20.26 4.68 13.19
N ARG A 521 19.84 5.43 12.18
CA ARG A 521 19.40 4.85 10.90
C ARG A 521 20.53 4.11 10.20
N THR A 522 21.73 4.68 10.13
CA THR A 522 22.87 4.01 9.48
C THR A 522 23.33 2.76 10.26
N GLU A 523 23.24 2.77 11.58
CA GLU A 523 23.49 1.60 12.43
C GLU A 523 22.43 0.52 12.23
N GLU A 524 21.13 0.87 12.22
CA GLU A 524 20.03 -0.05 11.94
C GLU A 524 20.12 -0.64 10.53
N GLU A 525 20.40 0.19 9.52
CA GLU A 525 20.62 -0.24 8.15
C GLU A 525 21.85 -1.17 8.06
N ALA A 526 22.94 -0.90 8.78
CA ALA A 526 24.11 -1.78 8.83
C ALA A 526 23.81 -3.13 9.50
N VAL A 527 23.07 -3.13 10.62
CA VAL A 527 22.64 -4.35 11.31
C VAL A 527 21.70 -5.16 10.42
N ALA A 528 20.69 -4.53 9.82
CA ALA A 528 19.76 -5.20 8.89
C ALA A 528 20.50 -5.77 7.67
N LEU A 529 21.45 -5.02 7.11
CA LEU A 529 22.25 -5.45 5.96
C LEU A 529 23.20 -6.60 6.32
N SER A 530 23.76 -6.62 7.53
CA SER A 530 24.56 -7.74 8.02
C SER A 530 23.73 -9.01 8.23
N SER A 531 22.53 -8.87 8.81
CA SER A 531 21.56 -9.96 9.01
C SER A 531 21.07 -10.53 7.68
N MET A 532 20.71 -9.66 6.73
CA MET A 532 20.33 -10.04 5.37
C MET A 532 21.46 -10.73 4.62
N LYS A 533 22.71 -10.24 4.74
CA LYS A 533 23.88 -10.92 4.16
C LYS A 533 24.08 -12.30 4.77
N ALA A 534 24.00 -12.45 6.09
CA ALA A 534 24.13 -13.75 6.76
C ALA A 534 23.01 -14.73 6.38
N ALA A 535 21.78 -14.25 6.22
CA ALA A 535 20.67 -15.07 5.73
C ALA A 535 20.87 -15.47 4.26
N ARG A 536 21.37 -14.55 3.43
CA ARG A 536 21.69 -14.81 2.03
C ARG A 536 22.81 -15.84 1.85
N THR A 537 23.90 -15.74 2.62
CA THR A 537 24.99 -16.73 2.54
C THR A 537 24.52 -18.12 2.94
N LYS A 538 23.70 -18.25 3.98
CA LYS A 538 23.09 -19.52 4.38
C LYS A 538 22.20 -20.11 3.28
N ALA A 539 21.36 -19.28 2.66
CA ALA A 539 20.51 -19.72 1.55
C ALA A 539 21.32 -20.12 0.31
N GLU A 540 22.41 -19.41 0.01
CA GLU A 540 23.35 -19.76 -1.08
C GLU A 540 24.07 -21.09 -0.81
N GLU A 541 24.50 -21.34 0.44
CA GLU A 541 25.08 -22.61 0.88
C GLU A 541 24.07 -23.76 0.73
N GLU A 542 22.83 -23.59 1.21
CA GLU A 542 21.77 -24.59 1.07
C GLU A 542 21.45 -24.89 -0.41
N LEU A 543 21.35 -23.85 -1.25
CA LEU A 543 21.12 -24.00 -2.68
C LEU A 543 22.27 -24.76 -3.35
N SER A 544 23.52 -24.44 -3.01
CA SER A 544 24.70 -25.18 -3.51
C SER A 544 24.66 -26.65 -3.10
N ALA A 545 24.25 -26.96 -1.87
CA ALA A 545 24.10 -28.33 -1.38
C ALA A 545 22.98 -29.08 -2.12
N LYS A 546 21.84 -28.43 -2.39
CA LYS A 546 20.74 -29.02 -3.17
C LYS A 546 21.14 -29.25 -4.62
N ILE A 547 21.87 -28.33 -5.26
CA ILE A 547 22.38 -28.49 -6.63
C ILE A 547 23.32 -29.69 -6.70
N ASN A 548 24.27 -29.81 -5.76
CA ASN A 548 25.18 -30.96 -5.71
C ASN A 548 24.42 -32.27 -5.50
N MET A 549 23.38 -32.27 -4.66
CA MET A 549 22.53 -33.45 -4.44
C MET A 549 21.73 -33.83 -5.70
N ILE A 550 21.18 -32.85 -6.41
CA ILE A 550 20.46 -33.08 -7.67
C ILE A 550 21.41 -33.67 -8.70
N ALA A 551 22.61 -33.11 -8.88
CA ALA A 551 23.61 -33.65 -9.81
C ALA A 551 24.02 -35.10 -9.46
N GLN A 552 24.12 -35.44 -8.17
CA GLN A 552 24.37 -36.81 -7.73
C GLN A 552 23.19 -37.76 -8.05
N LEU A 553 21.95 -37.30 -7.85
CA LEU A 553 20.75 -38.08 -8.17
C LEU A 553 20.60 -38.28 -9.68
N GLU A 554 20.86 -37.25 -10.48
CA GLU A 554 20.86 -37.32 -11.94
C GLU A 554 21.91 -38.31 -12.45
N ASN A 555 23.13 -38.31 -11.89
CA ASN A 555 24.17 -39.28 -12.25
C ASN A 555 23.76 -40.72 -11.90
N LYS A 556 23.13 -40.93 -10.74
CA LYS A 556 22.61 -42.25 -10.34
C LYS A 556 21.48 -42.71 -11.26
N LEU A 557 20.57 -41.81 -11.62
CA LEU A 557 19.46 -42.10 -12.52
C LEU A 557 19.98 -42.44 -13.92
N GLN A 558 20.97 -41.69 -14.42
CA GLN A 558 21.61 -41.97 -15.70
C GLN A 558 22.26 -43.35 -15.71
N LYS A 559 23.07 -43.69 -14.69
CA LYS A 559 23.68 -45.02 -14.58
C LYS A 559 22.66 -46.14 -14.54
N SER A 560 21.59 -45.99 -13.74
CA SER A 560 20.52 -46.98 -13.69
C SER A 560 19.77 -47.09 -15.02
N SER A 561 19.62 -45.99 -15.75
CA SER A 561 19.02 -45.98 -17.09
C SER A 561 19.91 -46.70 -18.10
N ASP A 562 21.22 -46.40 -18.11
CA ASP A 562 22.19 -47.04 -19.00
C ASP A 562 22.30 -48.55 -18.75
N GLU A 563 22.28 -48.97 -17.47
CA GLU A 563 22.23 -50.38 -17.07
C GLU A 563 20.95 -51.08 -17.57
N GLN A 564 19.80 -50.41 -17.45
CA GLN A 564 18.53 -50.95 -17.92
C GLN A 564 18.50 -51.04 -19.45
N GLU A 565 19.02 -50.03 -20.15
CA GLU A 565 19.17 -50.06 -21.60
C GLU A 565 20.09 -51.21 -22.04
N SER A 566 21.22 -51.44 -21.36
CA SER A 566 22.10 -52.58 -21.64
C SER A 566 21.37 -53.92 -21.48
N ARG A 567 20.66 -54.11 -20.36
CA ARG A 567 19.87 -55.33 -20.11
C ARG A 567 18.77 -55.53 -21.15
N THR A 568 18.10 -54.46 -21.56
CA THR A 568 17.06 -54.54 -22.60
C THR A 568 17.64 -54.86 -23.97
N ARG A 569 18.81 -54.31 -24.33
CA ARG A 569 19.52 -54.64 -25.57
C ARG A 569 19.97 -56.10 -25.58
N GLU A 570 20.53 -56.60 -24.49
CA GLU A 570 20.93 -58.00 -24.34
C GLU A 570 19.73 -58.95 -24.45
N ALA A 571 18.62 -58.63 -23.77
CA ALA A 571 17.39 -59.41 -23.84
C ALA A 571 16.79 -59.43 -25.26
N LEU A 572 16.82 -58.30 -25.98
CA LEU A 572 16.39 -58.22 -27.38
C LEU A 572 17.30 -59.06 -28.29
N ALA A 573 18.62 -58.99 -28.12
CA ALA A 573 19.56 -59.79 -28.90
C ALA A 573 19.36 -61.31 -28.67
N ALA A 574 19.15 -61.72 -27.41
CA ALA A 574 18.85 -63.11 -27.07
C ALA A 574 17.50 -63.57 -27.64
N LYS A 575 16.50 -62.69 -27.65
CA LYS A 575 15.20 -62.98 -28.27
C LYS A 575 15.35 -63.13 -29.78
N GLU A 576 16.08 -62.24 -30.45
CA GLU A 576 16.37 -62.34 -31.89
C GLU A 576 17.14 -63.61 -32.25
N SER A 577 18.10 -64.06 -31.44
CA SER A 577 18.78 -65.33 -31.68
C SER A 577 17.82 -66.52 -31.53
N SER A 578 16.99 -66.52 -30.48
CA SER A 578 15.99 -67.58 -30.27
C SER A 578 14.93 -67.62 -31.39
N ASP A 579 14.50 -66.46 -31.90
CA ASP A 579 13.57 -66.38 -33.03
C ASP A 579 14.19 -66.94 -34.31
N LYS A 580 15.47 -66.67 -34.58
CA LYS A 580 16.19 -67.21 -35.74
C LYS A 580 16.28 -68.74 -35.66
N GLU A 581 16.52 -69.29 -34.47
CA GLU A 581 16.52 -70.74 -34.24
C GLU A 581 15.13 -71.35 -34.45
N LEU A 582 14.09 -70.71 -33.90
CA LEU A 582 12.70 -71.14 -34.13
C LEU A 582 12.31 -71.10 -35.61
N GLN A 583 12.73 -70.07 -36.35
CA GLN A 583 12.48 -70.00 -37.79
C GLN A 583 13.19 -71.11 -38.57
N LYS A 584 14.44 -71.43 -38.22
CA LYS A 584 15.17 -72.56 -38.82
C LYS A 584 14.47 -73.89 -38.53
N LEU A 585 14.10 -74.12 -37.27
CA LEU A 585 13.39 -75.33 -36.88
C LEU A 585 12.03 -75.44 -37.56
N GLN A 586 11.34 -74.32 -37.76
CA GLN A 586 10.08 -74.27 -38.49
C GLN A 586 10.27 -74.59 -39.99
N SER A 587 11.35 -74.11 -40.62
CA SER A 587 11.66 -74.51 -42.01
C SER A 587 11.99 -75.99 -42.13
N GLU A 588 12.79 -76.54 -41.20
CA GLU A 588 13.11 -77.97 -41.16
C GLU A 588 11.86 -78.83 -40.93
N TYR A 589 10.94 -78.38 -40.07
CA TYR A 589 9.66 -79.05 -39.85
C TYR A 589 8.81 -79.07 -41.12
N ASN A 590 8.69 -77.94 -41.81
CA ASN A 590 7.95 -77.86 -43.07
C ASN A 590 8.58 -78.73 -44.17
N GLU A 591 9.91 -78.79 -44.24
CA GLU A 591 10.62 -79.68 -45.17
C GLU A 591 10.32 -81.16 -44.85
N LEU A 592 10.40 -81.56 -43.59
CA LEU A 592 10.10 -82.93 -43.18
C LEU A 592 8.62 -83.29 -43.41
N GLU A 593 7.70 -82.35 -43.18
CA GLU A 593 6.29 -82.53 -43.50
C GLU A 593 6.08 -82.74 -45.01
N ASN A 594 6.74 -81.94 -45.85
CA ASN A 594 6.70 -82.09 -47.31
C ASN A 594 7.30 -83.44 -47.76
N GLU A 595 8.41 -83.88 -47.17
CA GLU A 595 8.99 -85.21 -47.43
C GLU A 595 8.06 -86.33 -46.96
N MET A 596 7.42 -86.19 -45.80
CA MET A 596 6.44 -87.17 -45.32
C MET A 596 5.24 -87.26 -46.27
N ILE A 597 4.74 -86.13 -46.76
CA ILE A 597 3.69 -86.11 -47.78
C ILE A 597 4.18 -86.80 -49.05
N ARG A 598 5.39 -86.49 -49.53
CA ARG A 598 5.97 -87.14 -50.72
C ARG A 598 6.09 -88.64 -50.56
N VAL A 599 6.72 -89.12 -49.48
CA VAL A 599 6.87 -90.55 -49.18
C VAL A 599 5.50 -91.22 -49.02
N ARG A 600 4.52 -90.54 -48.41
CA ARG A 600 3.16 -91.05 -48.32
C ARG A 600 2.50 -91.15 -49.69
N THR A 601 2.70 -90.17 -50.58
CA THR A 601 2.21 -90.23 -51.97
C THR A 601 2.90 -91.33 -52.78
N GLU A 602 4.22 -91.45 -52.67
CA GLU A 602 4.99 -92.53 -53.29
C GLU A 602 4.56 -93.90 -52.76
N LEU A 603 4.28 -94.03 -51.46
CA LEU A 603 3.74 -95.25 -50.87
C LEU A 603 2.34 -95.57 -51.41
N THR A 604 1.46 -94.57 -51.55
CA THR A 604 0.14 -94.81 -52.15
C THR A 604 0.23 -95.15 -53.64
N MET A 605 1.16 -94.56 -54.37
CA MET A 605 1.41 -94.90 -55.78
C MET A 605 1.98 -96.30 -55.90
N ALA A 606 3.00 -96.64 -55.11
CA ALA A 606 3.58 -97.98 -55.07
C ALA A 606 2.55 -99.04 -54.66
N GLN A 607 1.65 -98.73 -53.72
CA GLN A 607 0.52 -99.59 -53.37
C GLN A 607 -0.44 -99.78 -54.54
N ALA A 608 -0.82 -98.70 -55.23
CA ALA A 608 -1.69 -98.76 -56.40
C ALA A 608 -1.04 -99.51 -57.58
N GLU A 609 0.26 -99.35 -57.80
CA GLU A 609 1.04 -100.10 -58.79
C GLU A 609 1.10 -101.60 -58.45
N LEU A 610 1.25 -101.94 -57.16
CA LEU A 610 1.22 -103.33 -56.68
C LEU A 610 -0.16 -103.96 -56.87
N ASP A 611 -1.22 -103.21 -56.58
CA ASP A 611 -2.61 -103.64 -56.78
C ASP A 611 -2.94 -103.79 -58.28
N SER A 612 -2.37 -102.95 -59.15
CA SER A 612 -2.51 -103.03 -60.61
C SER A 612 -1.74 -104.21 -61.22
N ALA A 613 -0.49 -104.43 -60.79
CA ALA A 613 0.38 -105.47 -61.37
C ALA A 613 -0.07 -106.90 -61.04
N TYR A 614 -0.69 -107.12 -59.87
CA TYR A 614 -1.06 -108.46 -59.40
C TYR A 614 -2.56 -108.67 -59.19
N GLY A 615 -3.39 -107.68 -59.54
CA GLY A 615 -4.81 -107.66 -59.18
C GLY A 615 -5.02 -107.49 -57.68
N SER A 616 -6.15 -106.88 -57.30
CA SER A 616 -6.51 -106.70 -55.90
C SER A 616 -6.50 -108.05 -55.16
N ARG A 617 -6.13 -108.04 -53.87
CA ARG A 617 -6.26 -109.21 -52.99
C ARG A 617 -7.66 -109.82 -53.07
N ALA A 618 -8.69 -109.00 -53.25
CA ALA A 618 -10.07 -109.45 -53.43
C ALA A 618 -10.27 -110.21 -54.75
N GLU A 619 -9.65 -109.76 -55.84
CA GLU A 619 -9.75 -110.41 -57.15
C GLU A 619 -8.99 -111.73 -57.19
N ARG A 620 -7.83 -111.81 -56.53
CA ARG A 620 -7.13 -113.09 -56.30
C ARG A 620 -7.97 -114.07 -55.49
N ALA A 621 -8.61 -113.61 -54.43
CA ALA A 621 -9.52 -114.46 -53.64
C ALA A 621 -10.72 -114.95 -54.48
N ALA A 622 -11.25 -114.09 -55.37
CA ALA A 622 -12.35 -114.45 -56.27
C ALA A 622 -11.94 -115.44 -57.37
N GLN A 623 -10.78 -115.26 -58.02
CA GLN A 623 -10.28 -116.20 -59.03
C GLN A 623 -10.00 -117.59 -58.45
N VAL A 624 -9.45 -117.65 -57.22
CA VAL A 624 -9.24 -118.92 -56.51
C VAL A 624 -10.58 -119.60 -56.23
N ALA A 625 -11.59 -118.85 -55.75
CA ALA A 625 -12.92 -119.40 -55.48
C ALA A 625 -13.68 -119.84 -56.76
N ALA A 626 -13.40 -119.21 -57.90
CA ALA A 626 -14.05 -119.53 -59.17
C ALA A 626 -13.41 -120.72 -59.91
N ASN A 627 -12.22 -121.19 -59.50
CA ASN A 627 -11.52 -122.25 -60.21
C ASN A 627 -11.96 -123.65 -59.71
N PRO A 628 -12.75 -124.41 -60.49
CA PRO A 628 -13.30 -125.69 -60.05
C PRO A 628 -12.23 -126.77 -59.81
N ALA A 629 -11.05 -126.64 -60.40
CA ALA A 629 -9.94 -127.57 -60.15
C ALA A 629 -9.34 -127.36 -58.75
N ILE A 630 -9.15 -126.10 -58.34
CA ILE A 630 -8.64 -125.75 -57.01
C ILE A 630 -9.71 -126.07 -55.96
N GLN A 631 -10.99 -125.83 -56.27
CA GLN A 631 -12.07 -126.17 -55.35
C GLN A 631 -12.15 -127.69 -55.09
N LYS A 632 -11.96 -128.52 -56.11
CA LYS A 632 -11.86 -129.98 -55.94
C LYS A 632 -10.65 -130.38 -55.09
N GLU A 633 -9.49 -129.77 -55.31
CA GLU A 633 -8.31 -130.06 -54.49
C GLU A 633 -8.52 -129.63 -53.02
N ILE A 634 -9.17 -128.49 -52.79
CA ILE A 634 -9.58 -128.05 -51.45
C ILE A 634 -10.56 -129.05 -50.82
N ASP A 635 -11.53 -129.55 -51.58
CA ASP A 635 -12.49 -130.55 -51.10
C ASP A 635 -11.84 -131.91 -50.80
N ASP A 636 -10.95 -132.37 -51.67
CA ASP A 636 -10.15 -133.59 -51.49
C ASP A 636 -9.22 -133.47 -50.27
N LEU A 637 -8.53 -132.33 -50.12
CA LEU A 637 -7.72 -132.01 -48.96
C LEU A 637 -8.57 -131.92 -47.69
N ASN A 638 -9.77 -131.34 -47.76
CA ASN A 638 -10.71 -131.30 -46.63
C ASN A 638 -11.26 -132.69 -46.29
N GLN A 639 -11.46 -133.57 -47.27
CA GLN A 639 -11.86 -134.95 -47.03
C GLN A 639 -10.71 -135.76 -46.43
N ARG A 640 -9.48 -135.55 -46.91
CA ARG A 640 -8.28 -136.18 -46.36
C ARG A 640 -7.98 -135.67 -44.95
N ASN A 641 -8.14 -134.37 -44.69
CA ASN A 641 -8.03 -133.80 -43.35
C ASN A 641 -9.09 -134.38 -42.41
N ARG A 642 -10.34 -134.58 -42.86
CA ARG A 642 -11.39 -135.26 -42.09
C ARG A 642 -11.02 -136.71 -41.78
N SER A 643 -10.59 -137.48 -42.79
CA SER A 643 -10.13 -138.86 -42.61
C SER A 643 -8.94 -138.95 -41.65
N LEU A 644 -7.95 -138.06 -41.78
CA LEU A 644 -6.79 -138.02 -40.90
C LEU A 644 -7.15 -137.56 -39.49
N THR A 645 -8.11 -136.64 -39.32
CA THR A 645 -8.59 -136.24 -37.98
C THR A 645 -9.39 -137.35 -37.32
N GLU A 646 -10.20 -138.09 -38.07
CA GLU A 646 -10.86 -139.31 -37.59
C GLU A 646 -9.83 -140.37 -37.20
N GLU A 647 -8.82 -140.63 -38.02
CA GLU A 647 -7.73 -141.56 -37.73
C GLU A 647 -6.92 -141.10 -36.49
N ILE A 648 -6.57 -139.81 -36.40
CA ILE A 648 -5.92 -139.23 -35.22
C ILE A 648 -6.83 -139.35 -33.99
N SER A 649 -8.15 -139.26 -34.13
CA SER A 649 -9.08 -139.42 -33.02
C SER A 649 -9.20 -140.88 -32.55
N ILE A 650 -9.16 -141.84 -33.49
CA ILE A 650 -9.08 -143.28 -33.19
C ILE A 650 -7.74 -143.60 -32.52
N LEU A 651 -6.63 -143.13 -33.08
CA LEU A 651 -5.30 -143.31 -32.49
C LEU A 651 -5.17 -142.61 -31.14
N ARG A 652 -5.81 -141.45 -30.94
CA ARG A 652 -5.91 -140.82 -29.61
C ARG A 652 -6.74 -141.64 -28.65
N ALA A 653 -7.84 -142.25 -29.10
CA ALA A 653 -8.65 -143.12 -28.25
C ALA A 653 -7.93 -144.42 -27.90
N GLU A 654 -7.21 -145.03 -28.85
CA GLU A 654 -6.31 -146.16 -28.60
C GLU A 654 -5.16 -145.78 -27.68
N GLN A 655 -4.54 -144.61 -27.88
CA GLN A 655 -3.56 -144.07 -26.93
C GLN A 655 -4.19 -143.85 -25.56
N LEU A 656 -5.43 -143.38 -25.47
CA LEU A 656 -6.12 -143.16 -24.19
C LEU A 656 -6.48 -144.47 -23.49
N ASN A 657 -6.76 -145.54 -24.24
CA ASN A 657 -7.02 -146.88 -23.68
C ASN A 657 -5.73 -147.61 -23.28
N ASN A 658 -4.64 -147.42 -24.03
CA ASN A 658 -3.32 -147.95 -23.66
C ASN A 658 -2.59 -147.10 -22.61
N SER A 659 -3.06 -145.89 -22.32
CA SER A 659 -2.62 -145.08 -21.18
C SER A 659 -3.55 -145.25 -19.99
N ASN A 660 -3.78 -146.52 -19.62
CA ASN A 660 -4.12 -146.89 -18.24
C ASN A 660 -2.97 -146.56 -17.25
N ASP A 661 -1.86 -145.99 -17.74
CA ASP A 661 -0.98 -145.11 -16.98
C ASP A 661 -1.56 -143.69 -16.98
N GLY A 662 -2.46 -143.43 -16.03
CA GLY A 662 -3.02 -142.12 -15.71
C GLY A 662 -2.01 -141.08 -15.20
N ASP A 663 -0.72 -141.20 -15.55
CA ASP A 663 0.36 -140.35 -15.06
C ASP A 663 0.77 -139.26 -16.07
N GLY A 664 0.56 -139.46 -17.38
CA GLY A 664 1.02 -138.49 -18.40
C GLY A 664 0.12 -137.26 -18.58
N LYS A 665 -1.20 -137.46 -18.63
CA LYS A 665 -2.17 -136.36 -18.83
C LYS A 665 -2.49 -135.65 -17.53
N SER A 666 -2.55 -136.39 -16.42
CA SER A 666 -2.53 -135.81 -15.07
C SER A 666 -1.19 -135.09 -14.84
N GLY A 667 -0.07 -135.64 -15.31
CA GLY A 667 1.27 -135.02 -15.24
C GLY A 667 1.38 -133.71 -16.02
N LEU A 668 0.83 -133.63 -17.24
CA LEU A 668 0.82 -132.38 -18.01
C LEU A 668 -0.10 -131.33 -17.36
N GLN A 669 -1.27 -131.73 -16.89
CA GLN A 669 -2.21 -130.84 -16.22
C GLN A 669 -1.68 -130.41 -14.84
N ALA A 670 -1.00 -131.31 -14.13
CA ALA A 670 -0.23 -131.02 -12.93
C ALA A 670 0.97 -130.12 -13.23
N ARG A 671 1.61 -130.24 -14.41
CA ARG A 671 2.70 -129.36 -14.84
C ARG A 671 2.22 -127.97 -15.19
N VAL A 672 1.07 -127.82 -15.84
CA VAL A 672 0.45 -126.50 -16.07
C VAL A 672 0.06 -125.88 -14.73
N HIS A 673 -0.58 -126.64 -13.85
CA HIS A 673 -0.93 -126.15 -12.51
C HIS A 673 0.32 -125.84 -11.66
N MET A 674 1.40 -126.62 -11.79
CA MET A 674 2.69 -126.29 -11.19
C MET A 674 3.28 -125.03 -11.80
N LEU A 675 3.25 -124.86 -13.12
CA LEU A 675 3.77 -123.67 -13.78
C LEU A 675 2.98 -122.42 -13.39
N GLU A 676 1.65 -122.50 -13.32
CA GLU A 676 0.81 -121.38 -12.84
C GLU A 676 1.09 -121.06 -11.37
N LYS A 677 1.32 -122.09 -10.55
CA LYS A 677 1.72 -121.93 -9.15
C LYS A 677 3.13 -121.32 -9.04
N GLU A 678 4.12 -121.84 -9.76
CA GLU A 678 5.49 -121.30 -9.84
C GLU A 678 5.47 -119.86 -10.36
N LEU A 679 4.59 -119.52 -11.30
CA LEU A 679 4.47 -118.16 -11.82
C LEU A 679 3.83 -117.21 -10.80
N ARG A 680 2.89 -117.69 -9.99
CA ARG A 680 2.38 -116.93 -8.83
C ARG A 680 3.44 -116.79 -7.75
N ASP A 681 4.10 -117.88 -7.38
CA ASP A 681 5.15 -117.90 -6.36
C ASP A 681 6.33 -116.99 -6.78
N THR A 682 6.73 -116.98 -8.06
CA THR A 682 7.77 -116.06 -8.56
C THR A 682 7.32 -114.60 -8.57
N ILE A 683 6.05 -114.31 -8.87
CA ILE A 683 5.51 -112.94 -8.75
C ILE A 683 5.52 -112.49 -7.29
N ASP A 684 5.12 -113.37 -6.36
CA ASP A 684 5.17 -113.09 -4.92
C ASP A 684 6.63 -112.89 -4.46
N ASP A 685 7.57 -113.70 -4.95
CA ASP A 685 9.01 -113.51 -4.74
C ASP A 685 9.51 -112.19 -5.31
N TYR A 686 9.05 -111.77 -6.51
CA TYR A 686 9.37 -110.46 -7.07
C TYR A 686 8.78 -109.32 -6.24
N GLU A 687 7.58 -109.48 -5.70
CA GLU A 687 6.98 -108.49 -4.80
C GLU A 687 7.79 -108.38 -3.51
N VAL A 688 8.17 -109.50 -2.89
CA VAL A 688 9.04 -109.55 -1.71
C VAL A 688 10.42 -108.96 -2.03
N MET A 689 11.01 -109.31 -3.17
CA MET A 689 12.31 -108.79 -3.61
C MET A 689 12.26 -107.28 -3.87
N THR A 690 11.15 -106.79 -4.43
CA THR A 690 10.93 -105.35 -4.65
C THR A 690 10.77 -104.63 -3.32
N LYS A 691 9.98 -105.18 -2.38
CA LYS A 691 9.86 -104.66 -1.01
C LYS A 691 11.22 -104.65 -0.31
N ALA A 692 11.99 -105.72 -0.41
CA ALA A 692 13.34 -105.82 0.14
C ALA A 692 14.29 -104.80 -0.49
N SER A 693 14.23 -104.59 -1.82
CA SER A 693 15.03 -103.56 -2.51
C SER A 693 14.66 -102.15 -2.07
N ILE A 694 13.38 -101.87 -1.84
CA ILE A 694 12.94 -100.58 -1.29
C ILE A 694 13.45 -100.39 0.15
N GLU A 695 13.39 -101.42 0.99
CA GLU A 695 13.92 -101.35 2.36
C GLU A 695 15.44 -101.22 2.38
N PHE A 696 16.17 -101.95 1.51
CA PHE A 696 17.61 -101.78 1.33
C PHE A 696 17.96 -100.39 0.82
N GLU A 697 17.18 -99.80 -0.08
CA GLU A 697 17.40 -98.42 -0.52
C GLU A 697 17.17 -97.42 0.62
N LYS A 698 16.14 -97.63 1.46
CA LYS A 698 15.92 -96.81 2.67
C LYS A 698 17.04 -96.96 3.70
N GLU A 699 17.53 -98.18 3.93
CA GLU A 699 18.66 -98.42 4.84
C GLU A 699 19.97 -97.86 4.28
N ARG A 700 20.18 -97.98 2.97
CA ARG A 700 21.29 -97.35 2.26
C ARG A 700 21.24 -95.84 2.39
N GLU A 701 20.09 -95.20 2.20
CA GLU A 701 19.93 -93.76 2.42
C GLU A 701 20.26 -93.38 3.87
N LYS A 702 19.80 -94.16 4.87
CA LYS A 702 20.19 -93.95 6.28
C LYS A 702 21.69 -94.10 6.51
N LEU A 703 22.34 -95.12 5.94
CA LEU A 703 23.79 -95.30 6.04
C LEU A 703 24.56 -94.19 5.31
N GLU A 704 24.07 -93.73 4.16
CA GLU A 704 24.65 -92.60 3.41
C GLU A 704 24.56 -91.32 4.23
N THR A 705 23.39 -91.00 4.82
CA THR A 705 23.27 -89.85 5.74
C THR A 705 24.14 -90.00 6.99
N PHE A 706 24.33 -91.20 7.52
CA PHE A 706 25.22 -91.45 8.65
C PHE A 706 26.70 -91.27 8.27
N ILE A 707 27.09 -91.75 7.09
CA ILE A 707 28.43 -91.56 6.53
C ILE A 707 28.70 -90.07 6.29
N ASP A 708 27.73 -89.32 5.77
CA ASP A 708 27.91 -87.89 5.55
C ASP A 708 28.02 -87.12 6.88
N ASN A 709 27.22 -87.46 7.88
CA ASN A 709 27.39 -86.91 9.23
C ASN A 709 28.76 -87.26 9.86
N LEU A 710 29.26 -88.49 9.65
CA LEU A 710 30.59 -88.89 10.09
C LEU A 710 31.69 -88.15 9.32
N ARG A 711 31.51 -87.94 8.00
CA ARG A 711 32.44 -87.16 7.17
C ARG A 711 32.48 -85.71 7.61
N ASP A 712 31.34 -85.07 7.86
CA ASP A 712 31.24 -83.71 8.38
C ASP A 712 31.88 -83.60 9.77
N ARG A 713 31.69 -84.62 10.62
CA ARG A 713 32.31 -84.66 11.95
C ARG A 713 33.82 -84.86 11.87
N CYS A 714 34.31 -85.71 10.96
CA CYS A 714 35.73 -85.86 10.68
C CYS A 714 36.32 -84.57 10.10
N GLU A 715 35.66 -83.93 9.13
CA GLU A 715 36.08 -82.65 8.55
C GLU A 715 36.10 -81.54 9.62
N ASN A 716 35.12 -81.51 10.52
CA ASN A 716 35.10 -80.60 11.66
C ASN A 716 36.16 -80.90 12.74
N LEU A 717 36.51 -82.17 12.97
CA LEU A 717 37.58 -82.53 13.89
C LEU A 717 38.96 -82.26 13.27
N GLU A 718 39.11 -82.49 11.97
CA GLU A 718 40.30 -82.15 11.20
C GLU A 718 40.48 -80.64 11.11
N SER A 719 39.41 -79.87 10.90
CA SER A 719 39.47 -78.40 10.91
C SER A 719 39.85 -77.90 12.30
N LYS A 720 39.24 -78.41 13.37
CA LYS A 720 39.63 -78.10 14.75
C LYS A 720 41.07 -78.50 15.06
N LEU A 721 41.55 -79.64 14.57
CA LEU A 721 42.96 -80.04 14.71
C LEU A 721 43.89 -79.15 13.90
N CYS A 722 43.48 -78.69 12.72
CA CYS A 722 44.27 -77.74 11.94
C CYS A 722 44.30 -76.37 12.61
N GLU A 723 43.17 -75.89 13.14
CA GLU A 723 43.08 -74.68 13.94
C GLU A 723 43.91 -74.82 15.21
N GLU A 724 43.85 -75.95 15.92
CA GLU A 724 44.66 -76.19 17.12
C GLU A 724 46.15 -76.34 16.78
N ARG A 725 46.53 -76.95 15.65
CA ARG A 725 47.93 -77.00 15.19
C ARG A 725 48.45 -75.63 14.79
N VAL A 726 47.65 -74.83 14.09
CA VAL A 726 47.98 -73.44 13.75
C VAL A 726 48.06 -72.60 15.02
N GLN A 727 47.14 -72.81 15.97
CA GLN A 727 47.13 -72.13 17.26
C GLN A 727 48.32 -72.54 18.12
N ASN A 728 48.68 -73.83 18.19
CA ASN A 728 49.86 -74.32 18.89
C ASN A 728 51.16 -73.89 18.24
N MET A 729 51.22 -73.72 16.91
CA MET A 729 52.35 -73.07 16.24
C MET A 729 52.40 -71.56 16.53
N GLY A 730 51.24 -70.93 16.78
CA GLY A 730 51.15 -69.53 17.16
C GLY A 730 51.46 -69.23 18.63
N SER A 731 51.16 -70.16 19.55
CA SER A 731 51.33 -69.98 21.01
C SER A 731 52.54 -70.70 21.59
N SER A 732 53.16 -71.65 20.87
CA SER A 732 54.38 -72.31 21.33
C SER A 732 55.64 -71.59 20.85
N SER A 733 56.03 -70.64 21.69
CA SER A 733 57.39 -70.46 22.18
C SER A 733 58.48 -69.87 21.25
N PRO A 734 59.12 -68.78 21.70
CA PRO A 734 60.19 -68.09 20.99
C PRO A 734 61.54 -68.70 21.38
N SER A 735 62.19 -69.38 20.45
CA SER A 735 63.59 -69.75 20.59
C SER A 735 64.22 -69.88 19.22
N HIS A 736 65.24 -69.05 18.99
CA HIS A 736 66.14 -69.03 17.84
C HIS A 736 65.47 -68.59 16.53
N ALA A 737 65.57 -67.31 16.19
CA ALA A 737 66.76 -66.68 15.61
C ALA A 737 66.99 -67.09 14.15
N SER A 738 66.54 -66.18 13.29
CA SER A 738 67.27 -65.60 12.15
C SER A 738 67.57 -66.46 10.91
N GLY A 739 66.86 -66.12 9.84
CA GLY A 739 67.36 -66.05 8.46
C GLY A 739 67.10 -67.32 7.65
N PHE A 740 66.26 -67.35 6.62
CA PHE A 740 65.77 -66.29 5.75
C PHE A 740 64.34 -66.65 5.30
N ASP A 741 63.49 -65.65 5.39
CA ASP A 741 62.04 -65.65 5.26
C ASP A 741 61.59 -65.70 3.80
N ARG A 742 60.95 -66.81 3.39
CA ARG A 742 60.01 -66.89 2.26
C ARG A 742 59.16 -68.14 2.49
N GLY A 743 58.29 -68.19 3.48
CA GLY A 743 57.34 -67.13 3.79
C GLY A 743 56.18 -67.23 2.80
N ALA A 744 55.28 -68.18 3.09
CA ALA A 744 53.83 -68.12 2.86
C ALA A 744 53.25 -67.88 1.44
N SER A 745 54.03 -67.49 0.43
CA SER A 745 53.49 -67.22 -0.92
C SER A 745 53.43 -68.47 -1.80
N GLU A 746 54.32 -69.45 -1.61
CA GLU A 746 54.24 -70.71 -2.37
C GLU A 746 53.27 -71.70 -1.75
N THR A 747 53.05 -71.65 -0.44
CA THR A 747 51.95 -72.40 0.17
C THR A 747 50.61 -71.78 -0.19
N THR A 748 50.46 -70.45 -0.31
CA THR A 748 49.26 -69.90 -0.95
C THR A 748 49.21 -70.20 -2.43
N SER A 749 50.30 -70.19 -3.20
CA SER A 749 50.25 -70.55 -4.63
C SER A 749 49.87 -72.03 -4.84
N ILE A 750 50.46 -72.97 -4.10
CA ILE A 750 50.13 -74.39 -4.17
C ILE A 750 48.73 -74.66 -3.58
N MET A 751 48.33 -73.96 -2.51
CA MET A 751 46.99 -74.11 -1.92
C MET A 751 45.92 -73.45 -2.80
N VAL A 752 46.22 -72.35 -3.47
CA VAL A 752 45.39 -71.71 -4.51
C VAL A 752 45.32 -72.64 -5.72
N LEU A 753 46.43 -73.19 -6.22
CA LEU A 753 46.42 -74.18 -7.31
C LEU A 753 45.64 -75.45 -6.91
N LYS A 754 45.77 -75.90 -5.66
CA LYS A 754 45.00 -77.05 -5.14
C LYS A 754 43.53 -76.71 -4.99
N ASN A 755 43.18 -75.49 -4.59
CA ASN A 755 41.79 -75.02 -4.51
C ASN A 755 41.19 -74.78 -5.89
N GLU A 756 41.92 -74.20 -6.84
CA GLU A 756 41.55 -74.03 -8.23
C GLU A 756 41.42 -75.38 -8.92
N PHE A 757 42.32 -76.34 -8.67
CA PHE A 757 42.19 -77.71 -9.17
C PHE A 757 40.98 -78.42 -8.54
N LYS A 758 40.74 -78.25 -7.23
CA LYS A 758 39.56 -78.82 -6.56
C LYS A 758 38.28 -78.15 -7.06
N LYS A 759 38.30 -76.85 -7.38
CA LYS A 759 37.19 -76.11 -7.99
C LYS A 759 36.98 -76.59 -9.42
N MET A 760 38.01 -76.65 -10.25
CA MET A 760 37.97 -77.20 -11.60
C MET A 760 37.47 -78.65 -11.61
N MET A 761 37.86 -79.50 -10.66
CA MET A 761 37.34 -80.87 -10.56
C MET A 761 35.88 -80.92 -10.10
N ARG A 762 35.46 -80.03 -9.18
CA ARG A 762 34.04 -79.90 -8.80
C ARG A 762 33.20 -79.37 -9.95
N ASP A 763 33.69 -78.34 -10.64
CA ASP A 763 33.06 -77.74 -11.81
C ASP A 763 33.01 -78.75 -12.95
N THR A 764 34.06 -79.54 -13.19
CA THR A 764 34.08 -80.61 -14.19
C THR A 764 33.15 -81.75 -13.84
N ARG A 765 33.02 -82.12 -12.56
CA ARG A 765 32.01 -83.10 -12.12
C ARG A 765 30.60 -82.54 -12.23
N ALA A 766 30.39 -81.28 -11.89
CA ALA A 766 29.10 -80.60 -12.02
C ALA A 766 28.71 -80.46 -13.50
N GLU A 767 29.66 -80.10 -14.38
CA GLU A 767 29.52 -80.04 -15.83
C GLU A 767 29.22 -81.42 -16.40
N ASN A 768 29.97 -82.46 -16.02
CA ASN A 768 29.68 -83.83 -16.45
C ASN A 768 28.31 -84.31 -15.95
N MET A 769 27.92 -84.01 -14.70
CA MET A 769 26.57 -84.35 -14.22
C MET A 769 25.48 -83.55 -14.93
N ARG A 770 25.75 -82.30 -15.31
CA ARG A 770 24.85 -81.48 -16.11
C ARG A 770 24.72 -82.02 -17.53
N LEU A 771 25.83 -82.42 -18.15
CA LEU A 771 25.88 -83.05 -19.47
C LEU A 771 25.17 -84.40 -19.45
N LEU A 772 25.39 -85.23 -18.43
CA LEU A 772 24.75 -86.54 -18.32
C LEU A 772 23.25 -86.43 -18.04
N LYS A 773 22.81 -85.43 -17.26
CA LYS A 773 21.38 -85.10 -17.10
C LYS A 773 20.77 -84.54 -18.39
N ALA A 774 21.48 -83.67 -19.10
CA ALA A 774 21.04 -83.13 -20.39
C ALA A 774 20.93 -84.26 -21.43
N GLU A 775 21.90 -85.17 -21.48
CA GLU A 775 21.90 -86.34 -22.34
C GLU A 775 20.76 -87.32 -21.96
N GLN A 776 20.54 -87.59 -20.67
CA GLN A 776 19.42 -88.41 -20.22
C GLN A 776 18.07 -87.78 -20.56
N GLU A 777 17.96 -86.46 -20.47
CA GLU A 777 16.75 -85.73 -20.85
C GLU A 777 16.55 -85.72 -22.37
N GLU A 778 17.61 -85.57 -23.17
CA GLU A 778 17.55 -85.75 -24.63
C GLU A 778 17.18 -87.19 -25.01
N ARG A 779 17.76 -88.20 -24.35
CA ARG A 779 17.37 -89.61 -24.52
C ARG A 779 15.91 -89.83 -24.18
N ARG A 780 15.39 -89.24 -23.09
CA ARG A 780 13.95 -89.28 -22.79
C ARG A 780 13.12 -88.59 -23.87
N ARG A 781 13.53 -87.43 -24.37
CA ARG A 781 12.82 -86.72 -25.45
C ARG A 781 12.79 -87.56 -26.72
N LEU A 782 13.91 -88.14 -27.11
CA LEU A 782 14.00 -89.04 -28.27
C LEU A 782 13.17 -90.30 -28.08
N GLU A 783 13.17 -90.92 -26.89
CA GLU A 783 12.31 -92.06 -26.58
C GLU A 783 10.82 -91.71 -26.67
N VAL A 784 10.42 -90.54 -26.16
CA VAL A 784 9.04 -90.06 -26.27
C VAL A 784 8.68 -89.81 -27.73
N LEU A 785 9.59 -89.24 -28.52
CA LEU A 785 9.38 -89.02 -29.95
C LEU A 785 9.27 -90.36 -30.71
N ILE A 786 10.11 -91.35 -30.41
CA ILE A 786 10.05 -92.72 -30.96
C ILE A 786 8.75 -93.40 -30.54
N ARG A 787 8.31 -93.25 -29.29
CA ARG A 787 7.01 -93.79 -28.83
C ARG A 787 5.84 -93.13 -29.57
N ASN A 788 5.89 -91.82 -29.79
CA ASN A 788 4.87 -91.10 -30.56
C ASN A 788 4.88 -91.52 -32.02
N LEU A 789 6.04 -91.63 -32.67
CA LEU A 789 6.17 -92.16 -34.02
C LEU A 789 5.67 -93.61 -34.12
N ARG A 790 5.94 -94.47 -33.14
CA ARG A 790 5.36 -95.82 -33.09
C ARG A 790 3.84 -95.79 -32.93
N LYS A 791 3.29 -94.87 -32.12
CA LYS A 791 1.83 -94.67 -32.00
C LYS A 791 1.23 -94.21 -33.32
N GLU A 792 1.79 -93.17 -33.94
CA GLU A 792 1.41 -92.68 -35.27
C GLU A 792 1.46 -93.80 -36.31
N GLN A 793 2.53 -94.61 -36.33
CA GLN A 793 2.67 -95.72 -37.27
C GLN A 793 1.67 -96.85 -36.98
N SER A 794 1.28 -97.08 -35.72
CA SER A 794 0.21 -98.01 -35.38
C SER A 794 -1.18 -97.50 -35.82
N ILE A 795 -1.44 -96.20 -35.71
CA ILE A 795 -2.67 -95.54 -36.17
C ILE A 795 -2.75 -95.49 -37.71
N GLY A 796 -1.62 -95.26 -38.38
CA GLY A 796 -1.50 -95.37 -39.83
C GLY A 796 -1.77 -96.79 -40.33
N LYS A 797 -1.29 -97.81 -39.61
CA LYS A 797 -1.59 -99.22 -39.93
C LYS A 797 -3.06 -99.58 -39.71
N SER A 798 -3.73 -99.06 -38.67
CA SER A 798 -5.15 -99.32 -38.45
C SER A 798 -6.03 -98.65 -39.51
N ASN A 799 -5.74 -97.41 -39.92
CA ASN A 799 -6.52 -96.77 -40.98
C ASN A 799 -6.29 -97.41 -42.37
N LEU A 800 -5.09 -97.93 -42.64
CA LEU A 800 -4.84 -98.66 -43.88
C LEU A 800 -5.56 -100.02 -43.92
N SER A 801 -5.77 -100.66 -42.75
CA SER A 801 -6.57 -101.89 -42.67
C SER A 801 -8.08 -101.66 -42.85
N GLN A 802 -8.60 -100.45 -42.60
CA GLN A 802 -10.03 -100.17 -42.78
C GLN A 802 -10.37 -99.65 -44.18
N SER A 803 -9.49 -98.92 -44.86
CA SER A 803 -9.77 -98.50 -46.25
C SER A 803 -9.67 -99.64 -47.26
N THR A 804 -8.88 -100.69 -46.97
CA THR A 804 -8.75 -101.86 -47.85
C THR A 804 -9.90 -102.88 -47.74
N ILE A 805 -10.89 -102.65 -46.85
CA ILE A 805 -12.10 -103.48 -46.76
C ILE A 805 -13.32 -102.77 -47.38
N SER A 806 -13.24 -101.47 -47.66
CA SER A 806 -14.35 -100.69 -48.23
C SER A 806 -14.14 -100.30 -49.71
N SER A 807 -13.13 -100.86 -50.37
CA SER A 807 -12.91 -100.83 -51.83
C SER A 807 -12.68 -102.26 -52.29
#